data_AF-A0A1Y0HLT2-F1
#
_entry.id   AF-A0A1Y0HLT2-F1
#
_cell.length_a   1.000
_cell.length_b   1.000
_cell.length_c   1.000
_cell.angle_alpha   90.00
_cell.angle_beta   90.00
_cell.angle_gamma   90.00
#
_symmetry.space_group_name_H-M   'P 1'
#
loop_
_entity.id
_entity.type
_entity.pdbx_description
1 polymer ?
#
loop_
_entity_poly.entity_id
_entity_poly.type
_entity_poly.pdbx_seq_one_letter_code
_entity_poly.pdbx_strand_id
1 'polypeptide(L)'
;MDYKAQIDRLDLLVTKLKEKLALIEEIYQIEPIITNEDMIYEAQKELNAFIVAQEIASTSYSLHVKKVEEATIRITQDITLQMKRAFNIGIFIVVVIVFTLLLKFFAKRYIKDNERFYTANKIINFANVTLIILILLFSYIENVSYLVTVLGFASAGIAIAMKDWFMSILGWMVIIFGGSFHVGDRIKVKKDGLPYVGDIIDISLLRMTVLEDITLTSYMENTRSGRIFFVPNNLIFSAVISNYTHGTMRTVWDGINIYITFGSNHKKAVHIAREITKKYSKGYTDIARKQLNLLRNQYSLKNTNVEPRIFSFVEPQGFCINCWYMTNSYAALSLRGTIGCEIIDAFMQEDDITIAYQTHNINIGKQERPSFPPDELKSPDEKKSFFKTFGCRTNIYDTQVMMENLTDFEVTEVEQEAQIIVVNSCTVTNGADTGVRSYINHVTKEGKKVILAGCGAISKGESLFSQNKVFGVMGHSEKGQINTLLKQEIPFYQIGDLTSLDETIVHEYTGKTKAFIKIQEGCNFRCSYCIIPYVRGNARSQDESKIIEQVQKLALNGYGEFVLTGTNIGSYGKDKGSSLGKLVQRLGAIRGVRRIRLGSIEPVQIDESFREILGEPWLERHLHVALQHTSERMLELMRRRNNVKRDLELFQELSERGFALGTDYITGHPGESEEIWHEAFTTLEQFPLTHLHAFTYSKRDGTPSSTMKPEVKGDVAKERLKSIEALVESKNITFRQKNSAIPLNVLVEEYKDDHYVGYDQFFNKVIIQSNRDILKEWVTIENYAIKQEANYAHF
;
A
#
# COMPACT_ATOMS: atom_id res chain seq x y z
N MET A 1 -48.41 29.07 28.14
CA MET A 1 -48.63 29.97 29.30
C MET A 1 -48.73 31.43 28.88
N ASP A 2 -47.86 31.91 27.98
CA ASP A 2 -47.83 33.31 27.54
C ASP A 2 -49.13 33.79 26.86
N TYR A 3 -49.73 32.97 26.00
CA TYR A 3 -50.97 33.32 25.27
C TYR A 3 -52.21 33.47 26.18
N LYS A 4 -52.33 32.64 27.23
CA LYS A 4 -53.43 32.75 28.21
C LYS A 4 -53.31 34.04 29.03
N ALA A 5 -52.09 34.37 29.45
CA ALA A 5 -51.83 35.63 30.16
C ALA A 5 -52.12 36.87 29.30
N GLN A 6 -51.98 36.79 27.97
CA GLN A 6 -52.37 37.87 27.04
C GLN A 6 -53.89 38.02 26.91
N ILE A 7 -54.64 36.90 26.92
CA ILE A 7 -56.11 36.94 26.97
C ILE A 7 -56.58 37.55 28.29
N ASP A 8 -56.01 37.14 29.43
CA ASP A 8 -56.38 37.69 30.74
C ASP A 8 -56.12 39.21 30.82
N ARG A 9 -55.06 39.72 30.16
CA ARG A 9 -54.79 41.16 30.04
C ARG A 9 -55.79 41.87 29.14
N LEU A 10 -56.24 41.22 28.07
CA LEU A 10 -57.25 41.74 27.14
C LEU A 10 -58.61 41.86 27.84
N ASP A 11 -58.98 40.87 28.67
CA ASP A 11 -60.18 40.89 29.51
C ASP A 11 -60.17 42.09 30.49
N LEU A 12 -59.03 42.32 31.14
CA LEU A 12 -58.84 43.46 32.03
C LEU A 12 -58.97 44.81 31.29
N LEU A 13 -58.42 44.90 30.07
CA LEU A 13 -58.49 46.09 29.24
C LEU A 13 -59.93 46.40 28.81
N VAL A 14 -60.68 45.39 28.35
CA VAL A 14 -62.11 45.52 28.00
C VAL A 14 -62.92 46.00 29.21
N THR A 15 -62.60 45.50 30.41
CA THR A 15 -63.27 45.92 31.66
C THR A 15 -63.02 47.40 31.95
N LYS A 16 -61.78 47.86 31.86
CA LYS A 16 -61.43 49.28 32.04
C LYS A 16 -62.04 50.20 30.98
N LEU A 17 -62.18 49.74 29.74
CA LEU A 17 -62.82 50.51 28.67
C LEU A 17 -64.34 50.66 28.92
N LYS A 18 -65.00 49.65 29.50
CA LYS A 18 -66.40 49.77 29.95
C LYS A 18 -66.56 50.80 31.07
N GLU A 19 -65.68 50.78 32.05
CA GLU A 19 -65.66 51.76 33.14
C GLU A 19 -65.43 53.18 32.62
N LYS A 20 -64.47 53.35 31.69
CA LYS A 20 -64.18 54.62 31.01
C LYS A 20 -65.43 55.14 30.28
N LEU A 21 -66.12 54.29 29.53
CA LEU A 21 -67.34 54.68 28.81
C LEU A 21 -68.45 55.12 29.79
N ALA A 22 -68.69 54.36 30.86
CA ALA A 22 -69.70 54.69 31.87
C ALA A 22 -69.43 56.05 32.55
N LEU A 23 -68.15 56.36 32.85
CA LEU A 23 -67.76 57.65 33.39
C LEU A 23 -67.96 58.80 32.38
N ILE A 24 -67.68 58.58 31.10
CA ILE A 24 -67.91 59.59 30.05
C ILE A 24 -69.41 59.87 29.88
N GLU A 25 -70.25 58.84 29.94
CA GLU A 25 -71.72 58.97 29.90
C GLU A 25 -72.25 59.72 31.14
N GLU A 26 -71.72 59.45 32.32
CA GLU A 26 -72.11 60.14 33.57
C GLU A 26 -71.72 61.63 33.53
N ILE A 27 -70.51 61.96 33.05
CA ILE A 27 -70.06 63.36 32.89
C ILE A 27 -70.93 64.12 31.88
N TYR A 28 -71.33 63.47 30.77
CA TYR A 28 -72.22 64.07 29.76
C TYR A 28 -73.60 64.45 30.33
N GLN A 29 -74.13 63.68 31.29
CA GLN A 29 -75.41 63.99 31.94
C GLN A 29 -75.33 65.18 32.90
N ILE A 30 -74.15 65.46 33.47
CA ILE A 30 -73.94 66.50 34.48
C ILE A 30 -73.57 67.84 33.83
N GLU A 31 -72.70 67.82 32.82
CA GLU A 31 -72.15 69.05 32.23
C GLU A 31 -71.91 68.92 30.71
N PRO A 32 -72.96 69.13 29.87
CA PRO A 32 -72.92 68.91 28.41
C PRO A 32 -71.96 69.83 27.63
N ILE A 33 -71.33 70.79 28.32
CA ILE A 33 -70.39 71.76 27.74
C ILE A 33 -68.96 71.18 27.69
N ILE A 34 -68.65 70.17 28.51
CA ILE A 34 -67.30 69.57 28.65
C ILE A 34 -67.14 68.30 27.81
N THR A 35 -68.23 67.58 27.54
CA THR A 35 -68.25 66.34 26.74
C THR A 35 -69.24 66.45 25.58
N ASN A 36 -68.86 65.93 24.41
CA ASN A 36 -69.68 65.88 23.19
C ASN A 36 -70.08 64.41 22.91
N GLU A 37 -71.23 64.20 22.26
CA GLU A 37 -71.69 62.91 21.72
C GLU A 37 -70.60 62.19 20.90
N ASP A 38 -69.72 62.93 20.21
CA ASP A 38 -68.59 62.36 19.46
C ASP A 38 -67.60 61.58 20.37
N MET A 39 -67.36 62.03 21.60
CA MET A 39 -66.45 61.33 22.53
C MET A 39 -67.04 60.01 23.05
N ILE A 40 -68.37 59.98 23.27
CA ILE A 40 -69.08 58.74 23.62
C ILE A 40 -69.02 57.78 22.45
N TYR A 41 -69.25 58.26 21.22
CA TYR A 41 -69.17 57.46 20.02
C TYR A 41 -67.78 56.84 19.80
N GLU A 42 -66.71 57.62 19.98
CA GLU A 42 -65.33 57.10 19.87
C GLU A 42 -64.99 56.07 20.94
N ALA A 43 -65.37 56.32 22.21
CA ALA A 43 -65.15 55.37 23.30
C ALA A 43 -65.94 54.06 23.10
N GLN A 44 -67.17 54.15 22.59
CA GLN A 44 -67.98 52.99 22.24
C GLN A 44 -67.36 52.19 21.08
N LYS A 45 -66.85 52.89 20.06
CA LYS A 45 -66.16 52.26 18.92
C LYS A 45 -64.88 51.54 19.37
N GLU A 46 -64.10 52.17 20.24
CA GLU A 46 -62.89 51.59 20.84
C GLU A 46 -63.23 50.32 21.63
N LEU A 47 -64.23 50.39 22.53
CA LEU A 47 -64.69 49.25 23.32
C LEU A 47 -65.15 48.08 22.44
N ASN A 48 -65.97 48.35 21.42
CA ASN A 48 -66.49 47.32 20.52
C ASN A 48 -65.36 46.61 19.75
N ALA A 49 -64.31 47.34 19.32
CA ALA A 49 -63.17 46.73 18.66
C ALA A 49 -62.41 45.74 19.57
N PHE A 50 -62.23 46.07 20.85
CA PHE A 50 -61.56 45.20 21.81
C PHE A 50 -62.42 44.01 22.27
N ILE A 51 -63.76 44.16 22.33
CA ILE A 51 -64.67 43.03 22.57
C ILE A 51 -64.57 41.99 21.46
N VAL A 52 -64.56 42.43 20.19
CA VAL A 52 -64.40 41.51 19.05
C VAL A 52 -63.04 40.80 19.09
N ALA A 53 -61.97 41.54 19.42
CA ALA A 53 -60.64 40.94 19.57
C ALA A 53 -60.59 39.90 20.70
N GLN A 54 -61.26 40.15 21.83
CA GLN A 54 -61.37 39.24 22.98
C GLN A 54 -62.08 37.92 22.59
N GLU A 55 -63.18 38.02 21.86
CA GLU A 55 -63.94 36.86 21.40
C GLU A 55 -63.14 35.99 20.42
N ILE A 56 -62.43 36.62 19.48
CA ILE A 56 -61.55 35.91 18.54
C ILE A 56 -60.39 35.22 19.29
N ALA A 57 -59.76 35.91 20.23
CA ALA A 57 -58.61 35.38 20.97
C ALA A 57 -59.00 34.17 21.86
N SER A 58 -60.14 34.26 22.55
CA SER A 58 -60.67 33.19 23.40
C SER A 58 -61.12 31.97 22.59
N THR A 59 -61.77 32.18 21.45
CA THR A 59 -62.17 31.10 20.52
C THR A 59 -60.95 30.41 19.90
N SER A 60 -59.93 31.16 19.53
CA SER A 60 -58.69 30.60 18.99
C SER A 60 -57.96 29.74 20.04
N TYR A 61 -57.89 30.21 21.29
CA TYR A 61 -57.28 29.47 22.38
C TYR A 61 -57.99 28.14 22.65
N SER A 62 -59.32 28.13 22.71
CA SER A 62 -60.10 26.91 22.96
C SER A 62 -59.92 25.85 21.86
N LEU A 63 -59.85 26.27 20.59
CA LEU A 63 -59.55 25.38 19.46
C LEU A 63 -58.15 24.76 19.56
N HIS A 64 -57.15 25.55 19.94
CA HIS A 64 -55.79 25.05 20.12
C HIS A 64 -55.68 24.04 21.27
N VAL A 65 -56.33 24.31 22.41
CA VAL A 65 -56.39 23.38 23.54
C VAL A 65 -57.00 22.05 23.11
N LYS A 66 -58.12 22.08 22.39
CA LYS A 66 -58.78 20.87 21.88
C LYS A 66 -57.89 20.04 20.95
N LYS A 67 -57.15 20.69 20.03
CA LYS A 67 -56.21 20.00 19.14
C LYS A 67 -55.07 19.33 19.90
N VAL A 68 -54.58 19.96 20.97
CA VAL A 68 -53.53 19.39 21.83
C VAL A 68 -54.06 18.17 22.59
N GLU A 69 -55.29 18.23 23.12
CA GLU A 69 -55.92 17.09 23.77
C GLU A 69 -56.11 15.91 22.81
N GLU A 70 -56.62 16.16 21.60
CA GLU A 70 -56.79 15.12 20.57
C GLU A 70 -55.45 14.47 20.18
N ALA A 71 -54.39 15.27 20.02
CA ALA A 71 -53.05 14.75 19.75
C ALA A 71 -52.51 13.92 20.92
N THR A 72 -52.74 14.36 22.15
CA THR A 72 -52.31 13.66 23.37
C THR A 72 -52.99 12.30 23.50
N ILE A 73 -54.30 12.23 23.23
CA ILE A 73 -55.07 10.98 23.25
C ILE A 73 -54.54 10.02 22.18
N ARG A 74 -54.32 10.50 20.94
CA ARG A 74 -53.78 9.67 19.84
C ARG A 74 -52.40 9.10 20.18
N ILE A 75 -51.48 9.96 20.65
CA ILE A 75 -50.13 9.53 21.02
C ILE A 75 -50.17 8.53 22.18
N THR A 76 -51.03 8.75 23.17
CA THR A 76 -51.19 7.81 24.30
C THR A 76 -51.67 6.44 23.81
N GLN A 77 -52.63 6.40 22.88
CA GLN A 77 -53.10 5.15 22.27
C GLN A 77 -51.98 4.43 21.51
N ASP A 78 -51.21 5.14 20.68
CA ASP A 78 -50.08 4.56 19.94
C ASP A 78 -49.01 3.99 20.89
N ILE A 79 -48.68 4.70 21.97
CA ILE A 79 -47.74 4.23 22.99
C ILE A 79 -48.24 2.93 23.64
N THR A 80 -49.52 2.86 24.01
CA THR A 80 -50.07 1.63 24.64
C THR A 80 -50.06 0.43 23.69
N LEU A 81 -50.31 0.66 22.38
CA LEU A 81 -50.25 -0.39 21.37
C LEU A 81 -48.81 -0.92 21.22
N GLN A 82 -47.83 -0.02 21.17
CA GLN A 82 -46.41 -0.39 21.06
C GLN A 82 -45.91 -1.11 22.32
N MET A 83 -46.33 -0.68 23.52
CA MET A 83 -46.02 -1.39 24.77
C MET A 83 -46.57 -2.82 24.77
N LYS A 84 -47.79 -3.03 24.28
CA LYS A 84 -48.39 -4.39 24.18
C LYS A 84 -47.62 -5.28 23.21
N ARG A 85 -47.14 -4.74 22.08
CA ARG A 85 -46.29 -5.47 21.13
C ARG A 85 -44.95 -5.83 21.75
N ALA A 86 -44.27 -4.88 22.39
CA ALA A 86 -43.01 -5.09 23.12
C ALA A 86 -43.12 -6.23 24.15
N PHE A 87 -44.22 -6.24 24.91
CA PHE A 87 -44.49 -7.29 25.90
C PHE A 87 -44.63 -8.68 25.27
N ASN A 88 -45.40 -8.81 24.18
CA ASN A 88 -45.57 -10.08 23.48
C ASN A 88 -44.25 -10.64 22.92
N ILE A 89 -43.41 -9.78 22.35
CA ILE A 89 -42.08 -10.17 21.83
C ILE A 89 -41.21 -10.72 22.95
N GLY A 90 -41.23 -10.05 24.12
CA GLY A 90 -40.53 -10.50 25.31
C GLY A 90 -40.94 -11.92 25.74
N ILE A 91 -42.24 -12.22 25.72
CA ILE A 91 -42.75 -13.57 26.03
C ILE A 91 -42.20 -14.61 25.04
N PHE A 92 -42.23 -14.34 23.73
CA PHE A 92 -41.72 -15.29 22.72
C PHE A 92 -40.22 -15.59 22.91
N ILE A 93 -39.41 -14.58 23.22
CA ILE A 93 -37.97 -14.76 23.48
C ILE A 93 -37.76 -15.65 24.71
N VAL A 94 -38.51 -15.43 25.79
CA VAL A 94 -38.43 -16.26 27.00
C VAL A 94 -38.78 -17.72 26.70
N VAL A 95 -39.83 -17.98 25.92
CA VAL A 95 -40.23 -19.34 25.51
C VAL A 95 -39.10 -20.04 24.74
N VAL A 96 -38.43 -19.35 23.80
CA VAL A 96 -37.31 -19.90 23.03
C VAL A 96 -36.10 -20.23 23.90
N ILE A 97 -35.80 -19.38 24.89
CA ILE A 97 -34.71 -19.63 25.86
C ILE A 97 -35.02 -20.88 26.69
N VAL A 98 -36.24 -21.00 27.22
CA VAL A 98 -36.68 -22.18 28.00
C VAL A 98 -36.59 -23.46 27.16
N PHE A 99 -37.05 -23.41 25.92
CA PHE A 99 -36.95 -24.55 25.00
C PHE A 99 -35.48 -24.97 24.72
N THR A 100 -34.59 -23.99 24.56
CA THR A 100 -33.14 -24.24 24.38
C THR A 100 -32.52 -24.92 25.60
N LEU A 101 -32.91 -24.51 26.81
CA LEU A 101 -32.46 -25.14 28.05
C LEU A 101 -32.92 -26.60 28.13
N LEU A 102 -34.15 -26.90 27.72
CA LEU A 102 -34.67 -28.27 27.62
C LEU A 102 -33.89 -29.09 26.60
N LEU A 103 -33.63 -28.56 25.40
CA LEU A 103 -32.82 -29.26 24.39
C LEU A 103 -31.41 -29.58 24.89
N LYS A 104 -30.76 -28.65 25.60
CA LYS A 104 -29.45 -28.89 26.22
C LYS A 104 -29.51 -29.98 27.29
N PHE A 105 -30.57 -29.98 28.09
CA PHE A 105 -30.80 -31.01 29.10
C PHE A 105 -30.95 -32.41 28.45
N PHE A 106 -31.74 -32.52 27.37
CA PHE A 106 -31.88 -33.78 26.63
C PHE A 106 -30.59 -34.19 25.92
N ALA A 107 -29.87 -33.27 25.27
CA ALA A 107 -28.60 -33.55 24.62
C ALA A 107 -27.56 -34.12 25.61
N LYS A 108 -27.51 -33.56 26.83
CA LYS A 108 -26.63 -34.04 27.91
C LYS A 108 -27.04 -35.44 28.41
N ARG A 109 -28.33 -35.78 28.35
CA ARG A 109 -28.86 -37.07 28.81
C ARG A 109 -28.62 -38.22 27.83
N TYR A 110 -28.59 -37.94 26.52
CA TYR A 110 -28.50 -38.98 25.48
C TYR A 110 -27.13 -39.09 24.79
N ILE A 111 -26.32 -38.02 24.77
CA ILE A 111 -24.99 -38.04 24.12
C ILE A 111 -23.91 -38.25 25.19
N LYS A 112 -23.25 -39.42 25.17
CA LYS A 112 -22.18 -39.78 26.12
C LYS A 112 -20.77 -39.39 25.66
N ASP A 113 -20.59 -39.10 24.37
CA ASP A 113 -19.32 -38.69 23.77
C ASP A 113 -19.12 -37.17 23.91
N ASN A 114 -18.02 -36.76 24.54
CA ASN A 114 -17.72 -35.36 24.84
C ASN A 114 -17.55 -34.48 23.58
N GLU A 115 -16.97 -35.00 22.49
CA GLU A 115 -16.79 -34.21 21.26
C GLU A 115 -18.13 -34.00 20.53
N ARG A 116 -18.95 -35.05 20.51
CA ARG A 116 -20.30 -34.98 19.94
C ARG A 116 -21.22 -34.09 20.77
N PHE A 117 -21.10 -34.12 22.10
CA PHE A 117 -21.86 -33.23 22.98
C PHE A 117 -21.43 -31.76 22.80
N TYR A 118 -20.13 -31.48 22.71
CA TYR A 118 -19.62 -30.14 22.42
C TYR A 118 -20.18 -29.60 21.10
N THR A 119 -20.16 -30.42 20.04
CA THR A 119 -20.70 -30.06 18.73
C THR A 119 -22.21 -29.83 18.78
N ALA A 120 -22.96 -30.72 19.42
CA ALA A 120 -24.41 -30.58 19.59
C ALA A 120 -24.78 -29.31 20.38
N ASN A 121 -24.05 -28.98 21.44
CA ASN A 121 -24.28 -27.77 22.24
C ASN A 121 -23.97 -26.50 21.42
N LYS A 122 -22.94 -26.53 20.57
CA LYS A 122 -22.63 -25.42 19.66
C LYS A 122 -23.74 -25.20 18.62
N ILE A 123 -24.28 -26.28 18.06
CA ILE A 123 -25.43 -26.24 17.14
C ILE A 123 -26.67 -25.67 17.84
N ILE A 124 -27.00 -26.15 19.05
CA ILE A 124 -28.16 -25.66 19.82
C ILE A 124 -28.02 -24.16 20.14
N ASN A 125 -26.84 -23.70 20.53
CA ASN A 125 -26.59 -22.28 20.79
C ASN A 125 -26.74 -21.43 19.54
N PHE A 126 -26.17 -21.88 18.42
CA PHE A 126 -26.26 -21.18 17.14
C PHE A 126 -27.72 -21.08 16.65
N ALA A 127 -28.47 -22.18 16.75
CA ALA A 127 -29.89 -22.22 16.40
C ALA A 127 -30.72 -21.26 17.28
N ASN A 128 -30.46 -21.23 18.59
CA ASN A 128 -31.14 -20.32 19.53
C ASN A 128 -30.89 -18.84 19.18
N VAL A 129 -29.64 -18.44 18.97
CA VAL A 129 -29.29 -17.06 18.60
C VAL A 129 -29.96 -16.68 17.27
N THR A 130 -29.91 -17.57 16.29
CA THR A 130 -30.56 -17.35 14.98
C THR A 130 -32.07 -17.17 15.12
N LEU A 131 -32.73 -17.98 15.96
CA LEU A 131 -34.18 -17.90 16.17
C LEU A 131 -34.59 -16.61 16.89
N ILE A 132 -33.81 -16.15 17.87
CA ILE A 132 -34.05 -14.87 18.56
C ILE A 132 -33.91 -13.70 17.57
N ILE A 133 -32.88 -13.71 16.72
CA ILE A 133 -32.68 -12.69 15.68
C ILE A 133 -33.87 -12.68 14.72
N LEU A 134 -34.34 -13.86 14.29
CA LEU A 134 -35.52 -13.96 13.41
C LEU A 134 -36.79 -13.40 14.10
N ILE A 135 -37.03 -13.72 15.37
CA ILE A 135 -38.19 -13.19 16.11
C ILE A 135 -38.14 -11.66 16.18
N LEU A 136 -36.97 -11.08 16.47
CA LEU A 136 -36.78 -9.62 16.49
C LEU A 136 -36.97 -9.00 15.09
N LEU A 137 -36.43 -9.65 14.05
CA LEU A 137 -36.55 -9.19 12.67
C LEU A 137 -38.01 -9.20 12.20
N PHE A 138 -38.72 -10.32 12.39
CA PHE A 138 -40.14 -10.45 12.01
C PHE A 138 -41.04 -9.57 12.85
N SER A 139 -40.68 -9.29 14.10
CA SER A 139 -41.39 -8.33 14.93
C SER A 139 -41.33 -6.89 14.41
N TYR A 140 -40.26 -6.53 13.68
CA TYR A 140 -40.09 -5.17 13.15
C TYR A 140 -40.75 -5.01 11.77
N ILE A 141 -41.01 -6.11 11.06
CA ILE A 141 -41.63 -6.10 9.74
C ILE A 141 -43.16 -6.10 9.91
N GLU A 142 -43.75 -4.90 9.97
CA GLU A 142 -45.22 -4.76 10.04
C GLU A 142 -45.91 -4.96 8.68
N ASN A 143 -45.16 -4.94 7.58
CA ASN A 143 -45.71 -5.01 6.23
C ASN A 143 -45.10 -6.18 5.44
N VAL A 144 -45.95 -7.12 5.02
CA VAL A 144 -45.58 -8.34 4.29
C VAL A 144 -44.78 -8.02 3.01
N SER A 145 -44.96 -6.83 2.42
CA SER A 145 -44.19 -6.38 1.26
C SER A 145 -42.70 -6.17 1.55
N TYR A 146 -42.32 -5.74 2.77
CA TYR A 146 -40.91 -5.59 3.13
C TYR A 146 -40.23 -6.95 3.34
N LEU A 147 -40.98 -7.98 3.72
CA LEU A 147 -40.45 -9.33 3.86
C LEU A 147 -39.94 -9.89 2.52
N VAL A 148 -40.68 -9.68 1.44
CA VAL A 148 -40.28 -10.10 0.08
C VAL A 148 -38.98 -9.40 -0.33
N THR A 149 -38.85 -8.13 0.01
CA THR A 149 -37.64 -7.33 -0.29
C THR A 149 -36.44 -7.82 0.50
N VAL A 150 -36.60 -8.04 1.82
CA VAL A 150 -35.55 -8.57 2.69
C VAL A 150 -35.14 -9.98 2.28
N LEU A 151 -36.08 -10.85 1.95
CA LEU A 151 -35.79 -12.19 1.43
C LEU A 151 -35.05 -12.11 0.09
N GLY A 152 -35.43 -11.21 -0.82
CA GLY A 152 -34.72 -10.97 -2.07
C GLY A 152 -33.26 -10.58 -1.86
N PHE A 153 -33.01 -9.59 -0.98
CA PHE A 153 -31.64 -9.17 -0.64
C PHE A 153 -30.86 -10.25 0.11
N ALA A 154 -31.49 -10.96 1.05
CA ALA A 154 -30.87 -12.05 1.78
C ALA A 154 -30.52 -13.22 0.85
N SER A 155 -31.40 -13.59 -0.07
CA SER A 155 -31.13 -14.62 -1.08
C SER A 155 -30.00 -14.21 -2.01
N ALA A 156 -29.95 -12.95 -2.46
CA ALA A 156 -28.83 -12.45 -3.27
C ALA A 156 -27.51 -12.46 -2.47
N GLY A 157 -27.53 -12.01 -1.22
CA GLY A 157 -26.37 -12.03 -0.33
C GLY A 157 -25.86 -13.44 -0.03
N ILE A 158 -26.77 -14.38 0.24
CA ILE A 158 -26.47 -15.80 0.45
C ILE A 158 -25.91 -16.42 -0.83
N ALA A 159 -26.49 -16.13 -1.99
CA ALA A 159 -25.99 -16.63 -3.26
C ALA A 159 -24.55 -16.16 -3.55
N ILE A 160 -24.23 -14.91 -3.24
CA ILE A 160 -22.87 -14.37 -3.36
C ILE A 160 -21.94 -15.05 -2.35
N ALA A 161 -22.35 -15.16 -1.08
CA ALA A 161 -21.54 -15.75 -0.01
C ALA A 161 -21.29 -17.25 -0.18
N MET A 162 -22.29 -17.99 -0.69
CA MET A 162 -22.22 -19.45 -0.91
C MET A 162 -21.77 -19.83 -2.32
N LYS A 163 -21.37 -18.85 -3.15
CA LYS A 163 -20.94 -19.10 -4.54
C LYS A 163 -19.93 -20.24 -4.63
N ASP A 164 -18.90 -20.24 -3.79
CA ASP A 164 -17.83 -21.24 -3.85
C ASP A 164 -18.30 -22.65 -3.46
N TRP A 165 -19.31 -22.77 -2.60
CA TRP A 165 -19.92 -24.06 -2.27
C TRP A 165 -20.65 -24.66 -3.47
N PHE A 166 -21.50 -23.86 -4.13
CA PHE A 166 -22.19 -24.30 -5.34
C PHE A 166 -21.21 -24.62 -6.47
N MET A 167 -20.20 -23.77 -6.67
CA MET A 167 -19.15 -24.02 -7.66
C MET A 167 -18.33 -25.27 -7.32
N SER A 168 -18.16 -25.61 -6.04
CA SER A 168 -17.46 -26.84 -5.66
C SER A 168 -18.31 -28.09 -5.92
N ILE A 169 -19.63 -28.02 -5.71
CA ILE A 169 -20.56 -29.10 -6.08
C ILE A 169 -20.58 -29.29 -7.61
N LEU A 170 -20.63 -28.20 -8.38
CA LEU A 170 -20.54 -28.26 -9.83
C LEU A 170 -19.19 -28.82 -10.28
N GLY A 171 -18.11 -28.39 -9.62
CA GLY A 171 -16.76 -28.88 -9.88
C GLY A 171 -16.65 -30.38 -9.62
N TRP A 172 -17.24 -30.87 -8.52
CA TRP A 172 -17.34 -32.30 -8.24
C TRP A 172 -18.07 -33.05 -9.35
N MET A 173 -19.21 -32.55 -9.83
CA MET A 173 -19.92 -33.17 -10.96
C MET A 173 -19.04 -33.24 -12.21
N VAL A 174 -18.32 -32.17 -12.54
CA VAL A 174 -17.40 -32.15 -13.69
C VAL A 174 -16.23 -33.12 -13.49
N ILE A 175 -15.70 -33.27 -12.29
CA ILE A 175 -14.62 -34.22 -12.00
C ILE A 175 -15.12 -35.66 -12.17
N ILE A 176 -16.25 -35.99 -11.54
CA ILE A 176 -16.81 -37.35 -11.53
C ILE A 176 -17.33 -37.77 -12.90
N PHE A 177 -18.07 -36.91 -13.60
CA PHE A 177 -18.64 -37.24 -14.90
C PHE A 177 -17.70 -36.94 -16.07
N GLY A 178 -16.86 -35.92 -15.96
CA GLY A 178 -15.90 -35.54 -16.99
C GLY A 178 -14.62 -36.37 -16.98
N GLY A 179 -14.38 -37.19 -15.94
CA GLY A 179 -13.25 -38.13 -15.89
C GLY A 179 -11.88 -37.46 -15.89
N SER A 180 -11.79 -36.16 -15.54
CA SER A 180 -10.53 -35.41 -15.60
C SER A 180 -9.54 -35.81 -14.50
N PHE A 181 -10.06 -36.24 -13.35
CA PHE A 181 -9.27 -36.68 -12.19
C PHE A 181 -9.94 -37.89 -11.54
N HIS A 182 -9.13 -38.87 -11.13
CA HIS A 182 -9.57 -40.06 -10.41
C HIS A 182 -8.82 -40.22 -9.09
N VAL A 183 -9.39 -41.02 -8.17
CA VAL A 183 -8.66 -41.46 -6.98
C VAL A 183 -7.46 -42.31 -7.44
N GLY A 184 -6.29 -41.99 -6.91
CA GLY A 184 -4.99 -42.54 -7.31
C GLY A 184 -4.22 -41.66 -8.30
N ASP A 185 -4.82 -40.63 -8.89
CA ASP A 185 -4.12 -39.75 -9.82
C ASP A 185 -3.11 -38.85 -9.12
N ARG A 186 -1.91 -38.71 -9.71
CA ARG A 186 -0.89 -37.75 -9.28
C ARG A 186 -1.14 -36.40 -9.93
N ILE A 187 -1.43 -35.39 -9.13
CA ILE A 187 -1.75 -34.05 -9.60
C ILE A 187 -0.76 -33.00 -9.10
N LYS A 188 -0.59 -31.93 -9.89
CA LYS A 188 0.07 -30.69 -9.48
C LYS A 188 -0.95 -29.57 -9.38
N VAL A 189 -1.00 -28.94 -8.21
CA VAL A 189 -1.86 -27.79 -7.91
C VAL A 189 -0.98 -26.61 -7.54
N LYS A 190 -1.28 -25.43 -8.07
CA LYS A 190 -0.60 -24.18 -7.70
C LYS A 190 -1.52 -23.36 -6.79
N LYS A 191 -1.02 -22.97 -5.62
CA LYS A 191 -1.75 -22.10 -4.69
C LYS A 191 -0.78 -21.05 -4.13
N ASP A 192 -1.17 -19.78 -4.19
CA ASP A 192 -0.38 -18.64 -3.69
C ASP A 192 1.05 -18.56 -4.29
N GLY A 193 1.20 -18.98 -5.55
CA GLY A 193 2.48 -19.02 -6.25
C GLY A 193 3.28 -20.32 -6.04
N LEU A 194 2.97 -21.11 -5.00
CA LEU A 194 3.69 -22.33 -4.66
C LEU A 194 3.04 -23.57 -5.30
N PRO A 195 3.83 -24.43 -5.97
CA PRO A 195 3.38 -25.72 -6.50
C PRO A 195 3.38 -26.82 -5.44
N TYR A 196 2.30 -27.58 -5.39
CA TYR A 196 2.16 -28.81 -4.60
C TYR A 196 1.91 -29.99 -5.53
N VAL A 197 2.55 -31.13 -5.26
CA VAL A 197 2.39 -32.36 -6.05
C VAL A 197 2.06 -33.51 -5.12
N GLY A 198 1.03 -34.27 -5.45
CA GLY A 198 0.61 -35.41 -4.63
C GLY A 198 -0.46 -36.27 -5.32
N ASP A 199 -0.84 -37.35 -4.66
CA ASP A 199 -1.78 -38.35 -5.15
C ASP A 199 -3.16 -38.14 -4.54
N ILE A 200 -4.21 -38.14 -5.36
CA ILE A 200 -5.59 -38.00 -4.88
C ILE A 200 -5.97 -39.27 -4.10
N ILE A 201 -6.33 -39.11 -2.83
CA ILE A 201 -6.78 -40.22 -1.97
C ILE A 201 -8.32 -40.29 -1.84
N ASP A 202 -9.01 -39.16 -2.01
CA ASP A 202 -10.48 -39.09 -1.95
C ASP A 202 -11.01 -37.90 -2.76
N ILE A 203 -12.22 -38.04 -3.32
CA ILE A 203 -12.94 -36.97 -4.03
C ILE A 203 -14.33 -36.81 -3.38
N SER A 204 -14.40 -35.90 -2.41
CA SER A 204 -15.63 -35.54 -1.71
C SER A 204 -16.40 -34.43 -2.46
N LEU A 205 -17.68 -34.21 -2.09
CA LEU A 205 -18.58 -33.27 -2.77
C LEU A 205 -18.02 -31.83 -2.89
N LEU A 206 -17.27 -31.35 -1.90
CA LEU A 206 -16.74 -29.98 -1.88
C LEU A 206 -15.24 -29.87 -2.20
N ARG A 207 -14.50 -30.97 -2.11
CA ARG A 207 -13.03 -30.96 -2.21
C ARG A 207 -12.45 -32.33 -2.56
N MET A 208 -11.27 -32.33 -3.18
CA MET A 208 -10.38 -33.47 -3.28
C MET A 208 -9.41 -33.49 -2.10
N THR A 209 -9.09 -34.68 -1.61
CA THR A 209 -8.06 -34.92 -0.60
C THR A 209 -6.84 -35.50 -1.28
N VAL A 210 -5.67 -34.91 -1.05
CA VAL A 210 -4.43 -35.24 -1.76
C VAL A 210 -3.33 -35.53 -0.75
N LEU A 211 -2.61 -36.64 -0.95
CA LEU A 211 -1.44 -37.01 -0.18
C LEU A 211 -0.18 -36.53 -0.91
N GLU A 212 0.55 -35.61 -0.31
CA GLU A 212 1.80 -35.07 -0.86
C GLU A 212 2.91 -36.13 -0.82
N ASP A 213 3.62 -36.29 -1.94
CA ASP A 213 4.76 -37.21 -2.07
C ASP A 213 6.08 -36.45 -2.31
N ILE A 214 7.22 -37.14 -2.19
CA ILE A 214 8.54 -36.56 -2.42
C ILE A 214 8.74 -36.43 -3.94
N THR A 215 8.80 -35.19 -4.42
CA THR A 215 9.01 -34.88 -5.83
C THR A 215 10.16 -33.88 -6.00
N LEU A 216 10.57 -33.63 -7.25
CA LEU A 216 11.56 -32.59 -7.55
C LEU A 216 11.12 -31.22 -7.01
N THR A 217 9.82 -30.92 -7.06
CA THR A 217 9.24 -29.71 -6.47
C THR A 217 9.48 -29.66 -4.96
N SER A 218 9.31 -30.80 -4.27
CA SER A 218 9.56 -30.90 -2.84
C SER A 218 11.05 -30.70 -2.50
N TYR A 219 11.95 -31.16 -3.37
CA TYR A 219 13.40 -30.98 -3.24
C TYR A 219 13.87 -29.53 -3.50
N MET A 220 13.33 -28.89 -4.54
CA MET A 220 13.77 -27.56 -4.98
C MET A 220 13.09 -26.40 -4.24
N GLU A 221 11.83 -26.56 -3.82
CA GLU A 221 11.00 -25.45 -3.33
C GLU A 221 10.45 -25.69 -1.90
N ASN A 222 9.74 -26.81 -1.67
CA ASN A 222 8.92 -26.94 -0.45
C ASN A 222 9.67 -27.48 0.79
N THR A 223 10.80 -28.18 0.62
CA THR A 223 11.67 -28.78 1.66
C THR A 223 11.01 -29.75 2.66
N ARG A 224 9.68 -29.92 2.64
CA ARG A 224 8.89 -30.86 3.47
C ARG A 224 7.81 -31.53 2.60
N SER A 225 7.54 -32.81 2.83
CA SER A 225 6.51 -33.61 2.13
C SER A 225 5.83 -34.62 3.09
N GLY A 226 4.82 -35.37 2.62
CA GLY A 226 4.07 -36.36 3.39
C GLY A 226 2.80 -35.83 4.06
N ARG A 227 2.35 -34.62 3.70
CA ARG A 227 1.15 -33.99 4.27
C ARG A 227 -0.10 -34.39 3.47
N ILE A 228 -1.24 -34.46 4.16
CA ILE A 228 -2.53 -34.48 3.49
C ILE A 228 -3.02 -33.04 3.34
N PHE A 229 -3.33 -32.63 2.12
CA PHE A 229 -3.90 -31.32 1.83
C PHE A 229 -5.21 -31.43 1.06
N PHE A 230 -6.04 -30.40 1.18
CA PHE A 230 -7.39 -30.39 0.61
C PHE A 230 -7.48 -29.36 -0.51
N VAL A 231 -7.97 -29.80 -1.66
CA VAL A 231 -8.13 -28.98 -2.88
C VAL A 231 -9.62 -28.77 -3.11
N PRO A 232 -10.15 -27.54 -2.96
CA PRO A 232 -11.54 -27.24 -3.29
C PRO A 232 -11.87 -27.60 -4.74
N ASN A 233 -13.03 -28.20 -4.97
CA ASN A 233 -13.40 -28.68 -6.32
C ASN A 233 -13.66 -27.53 -7.29
N ASN A 234 -14.05 -26.34 -6.81
CA ASN A 234 -14.23 -25.15 -7.66
C ASN A 234 -12.92 -24.68 -8.33
N LEU A 235 -11.76 -25.11 -7.82
CA LEU A 235 -10.45 -24.70 -8.32
C LEU A 235 -10.21 -25.15 -9.76
N ILE A 236 -10.87 -26.22 -10.22
CA ILE A 236 -10.77 -26.69 -11.62
C ILE A 236 -11.24 -25.63 -12.64
N PHE A 237 -12.07 -24.67 -12.22
CA PHE A 237 -12.61 -23.62 -13.08
C PHE A 237 -11.74 -22.36 -13.11
N SER A 238 -10.93 -22.14 -12.06
CA SER A 238 -10.19 -20.89 -11.85
C SER A 238 -8.68 -21.05 -11.93
N ALA A 239 -8.16 -22.28 -11.82
CA ALA A 239 -6.73 -22.56 -11.89
C ALA A 239 -6.43 -23.82 -12.72
N VAL A 240 -5.24 -23.84 -13.31
CA VAL A 240 -4.74 -25.00 -14.04
C VAL A 240 -4.27 -26.05 -13.04
N ILE A 241 -4.92 -27.21 -13.02
CA ILE A 241 -4.49 -28.40 -12.30
C ILE A 241 -3.93 -29.40 -13.31
N SER A 242 -2.66 -29.77 -13.15
CA SER A 242 -2.02 -30.74 -14.06
C SER A 242 -2.19 -32.15 -13.52
N ASN A 243 -2.69 -33.07 -14.33
CA ASN A 243 -2.77 -34.49 -14.01
C ASN A 243 -1.60 -35.23 -14.68
N TYR A 244 -0.68 -35.78 -13.89
CA TYR A 244 0.50 -36.50 -14.39
C TYR A 244 0.22 -37.97 -14.71
N THR A 245 -0.92 -38.51 -14.29
CA THR A 245 -1.25 -39.93 -14.45
C THR A 245 -2.59 -40.16 -15.15
N HIS A 246 -3.03 -39.19 -15.95
CA HIS A 246 -4.35 -39.21 -16.57
C HIS A 246 -4.54 -40.43 -17.49
N GLY A 247 -5.61 -41.19 -17.23
CA GLY A 247 -5.99 -42.36 -18.04
C GLY A 247 -4.94 -43.46 -17.96
N THR A 248 -4.34 -43.82 -19.10
CA THR A 248 -3.30 -44.85 -19.17
C THR A 248 -1.88 -44.29 -19.09
N MET A 249 -1.70 -42.97 -19.16
CA MET A 249 -0.38 -42.36 -19.09
C MET A 249 0.11 -42.36 -17.66
N ARG A 250 1.28 -42.95 -17.43
CA ARG A 250 2.02 -42.83 -16.16
C ARG A 250 3.41 -42.25 -16.38
N THR A 251 3.67 -41.81 -17.60
CA THR A 251 4.97 -41.33 -18.05
C THR A 251 4.93 -39.84 -18.34
N VAL A 252 6.01 -39.16 -17.98
CA VAL A 252 6.20 -37.72 -18.15
C VAL A 252 7.59 -37.46 -18.72
N TRP A 253 7.74 -36.32 -19.39
CA TRP A 253 9.06 -35.80 -19.75
C TRP A 253 9.73 -35.22 -18.51
N ASP A 254 10.97 -35.64 -18.27
CA ASP A 254 11.85 -35.03 -17.30
C ASP A 254 13.13 -34.54 -17.99
N GLY A 255 13.76 -33.50 -17.45
CA GLY A 255 14.86 -32.78 -18.08
C GLY A 255 16.02 -32.48 -17.14
N ILE A 256 17.24 -32.89 -17.49
CA ILE A 256 18.46 -32.64 -16.72
C ILE A 256 19.35 -31.66 -17.47
N ASN A 257 19.86 -30.65 -16.76
CA ASN A 257 20.83 -29.70 -17.29
C ASN A 257 22.21 -30.00 -16.71
N ILE A 258 23.21 -30.17 -17.58
CA ILE A 258 24.60 -30.40 -17.18
C ILE A 258 25.45 -29.34 -17.89
N TYR A 259 26.30 -28.65 -17.13
CA TYR A 259 27.12 -27.56 -17.64
C TYR A 259 28.56 -28.02 -17.84
N ILE A 260 29.16 -27.65 -18.97
CA ILE A 260 30.57 -27.89 -19.29
C ILE A 260 31.24 -26.57 -19.72
N THR A 261 32.54 -26.44 -19.53
CA THR A 261 33.28 -25.21 -19.86
C THR A 261 33.33 -24.96 -21.37
N PHE A 262 33.66 -23.72 -21.79
CA PHE A 262 33.79 -23.37 -23.21
C PHE A 262 34.92 -24.14 -23.94
N GLY A 263 35.96 -24.54 -23.21
CA GLY A 263 37.08 -25.32 -23.75
C GLY A 263 36.77 -26.81 -23.92
N SER A 264 35.65 -27.29 -23.36
CA SER A 264 35.26 -28.69 -23.41
C SER A 264 34.77 -29.09 -24.81
N ASN A 265 35.01 -30.34 -25.19
CA ASN A 265 34.48 -30.93 -26.43
C ASN A 265 32.96 -31.17 -26.32
N HIS A 266 32.18 -30.12 -26.56
CA HIS A 266 30.72 -30.16 -26.43
C HIS A 266 30.06 -31.21 -27.33
N LYS A 267 30.62 -31.52 -28.51
CA LYS A 267 30.08 -32.54 -29.42
C LYS A 267 30.19 -33.94 -28.83
N LYS A 268 31.36 -34.27 -28.25
CA LYS A 268 31.61 -35.54 -27.57
C LYS A 268 30.76 -35.66 -26.31
N ALA A 269 30.67 -34.60 -25.51
CA ALA A 269 29.83 -34.55 -24.32
C ALA A 269 28.33 -34.78 -24.66
N VAL A 270 27.81 -34.15 -25.72
CA VAL A 270 26.44 -34.39 -26.21
C VAL A 270 26.24 -35.84 -26.67
N HIS A 271 27.25 -36.48 -27.27
CA HIS A 271 27.18 -37.88 -27.67
C HIS A 271 27.09 -38.83 -26.46
N ILE A 272 27.99 -38.66 -25.48
CA ILE A 272 28.00 -39.44 -24.24
C ILE A 272 26.67 -39.28 -23.48
N ALA A 273 26.22 -38.03 -23.29
CA ALA A 273 24.95 -37.74 -22.62
C ALA A 273 23.76 -38.40 -23.32
N ARG A 274 23.76 -38.45 -24.67
CA ARG A 274 22.72 -39.13 -25.46
C ARG A 274 22.69 -40.63 -25.22
N GLU A 275 23.83 -41.31 -25.29
CA GLU A 275 23.90 -42.76 -25.13
C GLU A 275 23.50 -43.19 -23.71
N ILE A 276 23.97 -42.47 -22.69
CA ILE A 276 23.61 -42.73 -21.30
C ILE A 276 22.11 -42.50 -21.08
N THR A 277 21.59 -41.34 -21.50
CA THR A 277 20.17 -41.03 -21.37
C THR A 277 19.32 -42.11 -22.04
N LYS A 278 19.67 -42.52 -23.26
CA LYS A 278 18.96 -43.56 -24.02
C LYS A 278 19.04 -44.94 -23.34
N LYS A 279 20.20 -45.32 -22.79
CA LYS A 279 20.39 -46.58 -22.08
C LYS A 279 19.44 -46.69 -20.87
N TYR A 280 19.43 -45.68 -20.01
CA TYR A 280 18.67 -45.71 -18.76
C TYR A 280 17.17 -45.38 -18.95
N SER A 281 16.79 -44.59 -19.96
CA SER A 281 15.37 -44.27 -20.21
C SER A 281 14.64 -45.24 -21.14
N LYS A 282 15.33 -46.24 -21.73
CA LYS A 282 14.76 -47.13 -22.77
C LYS A 282 13.45 -47.80 -22.33
N GLY A 283 13.43 -48.39 -21.13
CA GLY A 283 12.23 -49.07 -20.62
C GLY A 283 11.02 -48.15 -20.49
N TYR A 284 11.24 -46.93 -19.99
CA TYR A 284 10.18 -45.92 -19.87
C TYR A 284 9.74 -45.36 -21.23
N THR A 285 10.67 -45.26 -22.17
CA THR A 285 10.39 -44.83 -23.56
C THR A 285 9.45 -45.81 -24.26
N ASP A 286 9.69 -47.11 -24.09
CA ASP A 286 8.82 -48.16 -24.65
C ASP A 286 7.44 -48.19 -23.99
N ILE A 287 7.38 -47.98 -22.66
CA ILE A 287 6.11 -47.82 -21.93
C ILE A 287 5.34 -46.59 -22.44
N ALA A 288 5.99 -45.43 -22.55
CA ALA A 288 5.39 -44.20 -23.03
C ALA A 288 4.86 -44.34 -24.45
N ARG A 289 5.60 -45.01 -25.34
CA ARG A 289 5.16 -45.30 -26.72
C ARG A 289 3.87 -46.12 -26.73
N LYS A 290 3.79 -47.17 -25.90
CA LYS A 290 2.59 -48.00 -25.79
C LYS A 290 1.40 -47.21 -25.23
N GLN A 291 1.61 -46.44 -24.16
CA GLN A 291 0.56 -45.63 -23.51
C GLN A 291 0.03 -44.52 -24.43
N LEU A 292 0.91 -43.78 -25.10
CA LEU A 292 0.49 -42.73 -26.06
C LEU A 292 -0.29 -43.32 -27.23
N ASN A 293 0.06 -44.51 -27.71
CA ASN A 293 -0.72 -45.18 -28.75
C ASN A 293 -2.13 -45.57 -28.28
N LEU A 294 -2.30 -45.95 -27.01
CA LEU A 294 -3.64 -46.18 -26.44
C LEU A 294 -4.45 -44.88 -26.33
N LEU A 295 -3.81 -43.78 -25.91
CA LEU A 295 -4.46 -42.47 -25.84
C LEU A 295 -4.88 -41.91 -27.21
N ARG A 296 -4.18 -42.28 -28.29
CA ARG A 296 -4.58 -41.87 -29.65
C ARG A 296 -5.97 -42.36 -30.06
N ASN A 297 -6.47 -43.41 -29.41
CA ASN A 297 -7.83 -43.89 -29.65
C ASN A 297 -8.89 -43.03 -28.94
N GLN A 298 -8.49 -42.26 -27.91
CA GLN A 298 -9.36 -41.38 -27.12
C GLN A 298 -9.19 -39.91 -27.50
N TYR A 299 -8.01 -39.50 -27.96
CA TYR A 299 -7.65 -38.11 -28.25
C TYR A 299 -6.95 -37.99 -29.61
N SER A 300 -7.16 -36.86 -30.30
CA SER A 300 -6.53 -36.56 -31.60
C SER A 300 -5.06 -36.11 -31.41
N LEU A 301 -4.19 -37.05 -31.06
CA LEU A 301 -2.75 -36.80 -30.87
C LEU A 301 -1.96 -37.00 -32.16
N LYS A 302 -1.11 -36.03 -32.51
CA LYS A 302 -0.10 -36.18 -33.58
C LYS A 302 0.94 -37.23 -33.20
N ASN A 303 1.60 -37.82 -34.20
CA ASN A 303 2.67 -38.79 -33.95
C ASN A 303 3.79 -38.13 -33.12
N THR A 304 3.90 -38.50 -31.84
CA THR A 304 4.77 -37.82 -30.88
C THR A 304 6.03 -38.66 -30.70
N ASN A 305 7.18 -38.13 -31.07
CA ASN A 305 8.44 -38.82 -30.82
C ASN A 305 8.77 -38.81 -29.32
N VAL A 306 8.84 -40.00 -28.73
CA VAL A 306 9.16 -40.22 -27.31
C VAL A 306 10.63 -40.52 -27.05
N GLU A 307 11.46 -40.61 -28.10
CA GLU A 307 12.90 -40.82 -27.95
C GLU A 307 13.56 -39.63 -27.22
N PRO A 308 14.57 -39.89 -26.37
CA PRO A 308 15.28 -38.84 -25.66
C PRO A 308 15.79 -37.72 -26.57
N ARG A 309 15.71 -36.48 -26.08
CA ARG A 309 16.09 -35.28 -26.82
C ARG A 309 17.21 -34.58 -26.09
N ILE A 310 18.34 -34.44 -26.76
CA ILE A 310 19.51 -33.76 -26.21
C ILE A 310 19.72 -32.46 -26.98
N PHE A 311 19.74 -31.35 -26.25
CA PHE A 311 20.04 -30.03 -26.78
C PHE A 311 21.35 -29.51 -26.17
N SER A 312 22.05 -28.67 -26.90
CA SER A 312 23.23 -27.97 -26.40
C SER A 312 23.04 -26.48 -26.68
N PHE A 313 23.11 -25.68 -25.63
CA PHE A 313 22.96 -24.23 -25.67
C PHE A 313 24.22 -23.56 -25.15
N VAL A 314 24.58 -22.43 -25.74
CA VAL A 314 25.62 -21.55 -25.20
C VAL A 314 24.99 -20.72 -24.09
N GLU A 315 25.56 -20.82 -22.89
CA GLU A 315 25.15 -20.09 -21.68
C GLU A 315 26.32 -19.20 -21.20
N PRO A 316 26.10 -18.19 -20.35
CA PRO A 316 27.16 -17.26 -19.93
C PRO A 316 28.40 -17.93 -19.32
N GLN A 317 28.21 -19.08 -18.65
CA GLN A 317 29.26 -19.82 -17.95
C GLN A 317 29.77 -21.07 -18.71
N GLY A 318 29.35 -21.31 -19.95
CA GLY A 318 29.80 -22.45 -20.75
C GLY A 318 28.72 -23.01 -21.67
N PHE A 319 28.80 -24.31 -21.99
CA PHE A 319 27.74 -25.00 -22.69
C PHE A 319 26.81 -25.70 -21.70
N CYS A 320 25.50 -25.54 -21.87
CA CYS A 320 24.47 -26.32 -21.19
C CYS A 320 24.02 -27.46 -22.10
N ILE A 321 24.24 -28.70 -21.64
CA ILE A 321 23.72 -29.92 -22.25
C ILE A 321 22.42 -30.27 -21.53
N ASN A 322 21.31 -30.11 -22.24
CA ASN A 322 19.98 -30.35 -21.73
C ASN A 322 19.46 -31.70 -22.25
N CYS A 323 19.24 -32.64 -21.34
CA CYS A 323 18.83 -34.02 -21.61
C CYS A 323 17.38 -34.24 -21.21
N TRP A 324 16.48 -34.37 -22.19
CA TRP A 324 15.07 -34.72 -21.97
C TRP A 324 14.82 -36.20 -22.24
N TYR A 325 14.13 -36.87 -21.32
CA TYR A 325 13.76 -38.28 -21.45
C TYR A 325 12.39 -38.57 -20.83
N MET A 326 11.79 -39.69 -21.24
CA MET A 326 10.58 -40.21 -20.61
C MET A 326 10.91 -40.95 -19.32
N THR A 327 10.13 -40.69 -18.28
CA THR A 327 10.21 -41.40 -17.00
C THR A 327 8.81 -41.65 -16.44
N ASN A 328 8.69 -42.53 -15.46
CA ASN A 328 7.45 -42.70 -14.72
C ASN A 328 7.26 -41.55 -13.71
N SER A 329 6.06 -41.01 -13.59
CA SER A 329 5.74 -39.88 -12.68
C SER A 329 6.09 -40.15 -11.21
N TYR A 330 6.10 -41.41 -10.78
CA TYR A 330 6.47 -41.85 -9.43
C TYR A 330 7.97 -42.09 -9.26
N ALA A 331 8.72 -42.29 -10.36
CA ALA A 331 10.15 -42.62 -10.34
C ALA A 331 11.05 -41.51 -10.89
N ALA A 332 10.48 -40.36 -11.25
CA ALA A 332 11.19 -39.26 -11.93
C ALA A 332 12.45 -38.83 -11.18
N LEU A 333 12.36 -38.61 -9.87
CA LEU A 333 13.47 -38.15 -9.04
C LEU A 333 14.61 -39.17 -8.97
N SER A 334 14.28 -40.47 -8.84
CA SER A 334 15.27 -41.55 -8.78
C SER A 334 16.02 -41.69 -10.10
N LEU A 335 15.28 -41.77 -11.22
CA LEU A 335 15.89 -41.90 -12.55
C LEU A 335 16.74 -40.67 -12.90
N ARG A 336 16.29 -39.47 -12.52
CA ARG A 336 17.04 -38.23 -12.65
C ARG A 336 18.39 -38.30 -11.96
N GLY A 337 18.41 -38.78 -10.71
CA GLY A 337 19.64 -39.00 -9.96
C GLY A 337 20.59 -39.95 -10.68
N THR A 338 20.08 -41.12 -11.10
CA THR A 338 20.90 -42.12 -11.81
C THR A 338 21.50 -41.57 -13.10
N ILE A 339 20.70 -40.97 -13.99
CA ILE A 339 21.18 -40.44 -15.27
C ILE A 339 22.17 -39.29 -15.04
N GLY A 340 21.88 -38.38 -14.10
CA GLY A 340 22.76 -37.26 -13.79
C GLY A 340 24.13 -37.72 -13.30
N CYS A 341 24.18 -38.65 -12.35
CA CYS A 341 25.44 -39.18 -11.82
C CYS A 341 26.24 -39.92 -12.90
N GLU A 342 25.59 -40.79 -13.68
CA GLU A 342 26.27 -41.56 -14.73
C GLU A 342 26.86 -40.67 -15.84
N ILE A 343 26.17 -39.58 -16.21
CA ILE A 343 26.71 -38.62 -17.18
C ILE A 343 27.92 -37.89 -16.59
N ILE A 344 27.86 -37.48 -15.32
CA ILE A 344 28.99 -36.83 -14.64
C ILE A 344 30.19 -37.77 -14.58
N ASP A 345 29.98 -39.01 -14.14
CA ASP A 345 31.04 -40.02 -14.03
C ASP A 345 31.69 -40.31 -15.39
N ALA A 346 30.88 -40.38 -16.45
CA ALA A 346 31.39 -40.56 -17.81
C ALA A 346 32.12 -39.32 -18.34
N PHE A 347 31.69 -38.10 -18.01
CA PHE A 347 32.40 -36.87 -18.37
C PHE A 347 33.75 -36.77 -17.65
N MET A 348 33.83 -37.19 -16.38
CA MET A 348 35.07 -37.17 -15.60
C MET A 348 36.13 -38.18 -16.09
N GLN A 349 35.74 -39.18 -16.88
CA GLN A 349 36.67 -40.13 -17.50
C GLN A 349 37.32 -39.60 -18.78
N GLU A 350 36.87 -38.44 -19.28
CA GLU A 350 37.30 -37.88 -20.55
C GLU A 350 38.16 -36.63 -20.33
N ASP A 351 39.41 -36.66 -20.79
CA ASP A 351 40.38 -35.58 -20.58
C ASP A 351 40.00 -34.26 -21.27
N ASP A 352 39.11 -34.31 -22.29
CA ASP A 352 38.66 -33.17 -23.09
C ASP A 352 37.28 -32.63 -22.68
N ILE A 353 36.72 -33.07 -21.54
CA ILE A 353 35.44 -32.59 -21.02
C ILE A 353 35.60 -32.11 -19.57
N THR A 354 35.55 -30.80 -19.38
CA THR A 354 35.53 -30.19 -18.04
C THR A 354 34.13 -29.74 -17.66
N ILE A 355 33.66 -30.18 -16.49
CA ILE A 355 32.37 -29.77 -15.90
C ILE A 355 32.48 -28.31 -15.45
N ALA A 356 31.52 -27.48 -15.85
CA ALA A 356 31.42 -26.11 -15.38
C ALA A 356 30.69 -26.07 -14.04
N TYR A 357 31.32 -25.45 -13.06
CA TYR A 357 30.74 -25.12 -11.77
C TYR A 357 30.50 -23.62 -11.70
N GLN A 358 29.52 -23.18 -10.91
CA GLN A 358 29.31 -21.75 -10.66
C GLN A 358 30.47 -21.18 -9.85
N THR A 359 31.54 -20.76 -10.54
CA THR A 359 32.57 -19.92 -9.95
C THR A 359 31.98 -18.53 -9.78
N HIS A 360 31.72 -18.16 -8.53
CA HIS A 360 31.61 -16.76 -8.19
C HIS A 360 33.04 -16.22 -8.20
N ASN A 361 33.34 -15.28 -9.10
CA ASN A 361 34.52 -14.46 -8.90
C ASN A 361 34.29 -13.65 -7.63
N ILE A 362 34.87 -14.10 -6.51
CA ILE A 362 35.07 -13.23 -5.38
C ILE A 362 36.18 -12.29 -5.83
N ASN A 363 35.79 -11.08 -6.25
CA ASN A 363 36.71 -10.06 -6.70
C ASN A 363 37.45 -9.51 -5.47
N ILE A 364 38.46 -10.24 -4.98
CA ILE A 364 39.40 -9.77 -3.96
C ILE A 364 40.53 -9.07 -4.70
N GLY A 365 40.38 -7.76 -4.91
CA GLY A 365 41.43 -6.93 -5.46
C GLY A 365 40.94 -5.98 -6.53
N LYS A 366 41.28 -4.69 -6.33
CA LYS A 366 41.22 -3.60 -7.31
C LYS A 366 41.47 -4.11 -8.72
N GLN A 367 40.45 -4.14 -9.55
CA GLN A 367 40.65 -4.05 -10.99
C GLN A 367 40.33 -2.62 -11.40
N GLU A 368 41.38 -1.90 -11.80
CA GLU A 368 41.25 -0.73 -12.64
C GLU A 368 40.32 -1.09 -13.82
N ARG A 369 39.36 -0.21 -14.06
CA ARG A 369 38.41 -0.36 -15.17
C ARG A 369 39.19 -0.55 -16.47
N PRO A 370 38.84 -1.50 -17.34
CA PRO A 370 39.30 -1.45 -18.71
C PRO A 370 38.76 -0.16 -19.33
N SER A 371 39.65 0.78 -19.61
CA SER A 371 39.39 1.92 -20.47
C SER A 371 39.01 1.39 -21.84
N PHE A 372 37.77 1.60 -22.26
CA PHE A 372 37.42 1.44 -23.67
C PHE A 372 38.31 2.38 -24.49
N PRO A 373 38.85 1.93 -25.63
CA PRO A 373 39.64 2.79 -26.50
C PRO A 373 38.76 3.96 -26.97
N PRO A 374 39.21 5.22 -26.81
CA PRO A 374 38.60 6.34 -27.50
C PRO A 374 39.14 6.32 -28.92
N ASP A 375 38.32 5.89 -29.88
CA ASP A 375 38.30 6.43 -31.25
C ASP A 375 37.42 5.55 -32.14
N GLU A 376 36.14 5.91 -32.22
CA GLU A 376 35.46 5.97 -33.51
C GLU A 376 34.85 7.38 -33.62
N LEU A 377 35.33 8.13 -34.60
CA LEU A 377 34.88 9.48 -34.93
C LEU A 377 33.36 9.53 -35.09
N LYS A 378 32.67 10.03 -34.06
CA LYS A 378 31.24 10.36 -34.12
C LYS A 378 31.04 11.80 -34.63
N SER A 379 30.00 11.97 -35.43
CA SER A 379 29.74 13.19 -36.21
C SER A 379 29.44 14.43 -35.36
N PRO A 380 29.65 15.66 -35.89
CA PRO A 380 29.58 16.92 -35.13
C PRO A 380 28.19 17.39 -34.66
N ASP A 381 27.14 16.54 -34.72
CA ASP A 381 25.74 16.93 -34.48
C ASP A 381 25.09 16.29 -33.23
N GLU A 382 25.86 15.65 -32.33
CA GLU A 382 25.31 15.08 -31.09
C GLU A 382 24.89 16.19 -30.09
N LYS A 383 23.58 16.44 -29.98
CA LYS A 383 23.02 17.38 -28.99
C LYS A 383 23.19 16.79 -27.58
N LYS A 384 23.97 17.47 -26.73
CA LYS A 384 24.16 17.12 -25.31
C LYS A 384 23.03 17.66 -24.45
N SER A 385 22.59 16.85 -23.50
CA SER A 385 21.56 17.18 -22.53
C SER A 385 22.09 17.09 -21.10
N PHE A 386 21.64 18.01 -20.23
CA PHE A 386 21.98 18.01 -18.81
C PHE A 386 20.70 17.97 -17.97
N PHE A 387 20.67 17.12 -16.94
CA PHE A 387 19.53 17.00 -16.05
C PHE A 387 19.82 17.68 -14.72
N LYS A 388 19.05 18.73 -14.42
CA LYS A 388 19.06 19.38 -13.12
C LYS A 388 17.88 18.91 -12.28
N THR A 389 18.15 18.02 -11.33
CA THR A 389 17.14 17.54 -10.38
C THR A 389 17.08 18.43 -9.15
N PHE A 390 15.89 18.94 -8.85
CA PHE A 390 15.58 19.63 -7.60
C PHE A 390 14.61 18.82 -6.75
N GLY A 391 14.87 18.78 -5.44
CA GLY A 391 13.92 18.30 -4.44
C GLY A 391 14.11 16.86 -3.98
N CYS A 392 13.06 16.04 -4.08
CA CYS A 392 12.95 14.79 -3.31
C CYS A 392 13.55 13.56 -3.99
N ARG A 393 13.68 12.47 -3.22
CA ARG A 393 14.18 11.15 -3.69
C ARG A 393 13.38 10.61 -4.89
N THR A 394 12.08 10.88 -4.95
CA THR A 394 11.23 10.52 -6.09
C THR A 394 11.66 11.23 -7.37
N ASN A 395 12.10 12.50 -7.29
CA ASN A 395 12.61 13.22 -8.45
C ASN A 395 13.97 12.68 -8.92
N ILE A 396 14.81 12.18 -8.01
CA ILE A 396 16.06 11.50 -8.37
C ILE A 396 15.73 10.26 -9.22
N TYR A 397 14.78 9.44 -8.75
CA TYR A 397 14.30 8.29 -9.50
C TYR A 397 13.69 8.68 -10.86
N ASP A 398 12.77 9.65 -10.86
CA ASP A 398 12.10 10.12 -12.09
C ASP A 398 13.12 10.69 -13.10
N THR A 399 14.25 11.23 -12.63
CA THR A 399 15.35 11.68 -13.50
C THR A 399 16.08 10.51 -14.13
N GLN A 400 16.36 9.45 -13.38
CA GLN A 400 16.99 8.25 -13.93
C GLN A 400 16.10 7.54 -14.94
N VAL A 401 14.79 7.50 -14.71
CA VAL A 401 13.83 7.02 -15.71
C VAL A 401 13.92 7.81 -17.01
N MET A 402 14.03 9.14 -16.93
CA MET A 402 14.21 9.96 -18.14
C MET A 402 15.55 9.67 -18.82
N MET A 403 16.64 9.52 -18.07
CA MET A 403 17.94 9.17 -18.64
C MET A 403 17.94 7.80 -19.33
N GLU A 404 17.31 6.79 -18.72
CA GLU A 404 17.20 5.43 -19.27
C GLU A 404 16.39 5.40 -20.58
N ASN A 405 15.42 6.31 -20.74
CA ASN A 405 14.61 6.42 -21.96
C ASN A 405 15.23 7.36 -23.02
N LEU A 406 16.43 7.91 -22.80
CA LEU A 406 17.13 8.71 -23.82
C LEU A 406 18.00 7.83 -24.72
N THR A 407 17.85 8.02 -26.03
CA THR A 407 18.59 7.25 -27.05
C THR A 407 19.36 8.13 -28.02
N ASP A 408 18.83 9.32 -28.36
CA ASP A 408 19.40 10.20 -29.40
C ASP A 408 20.18 11.39 -28.83
N PHE A 409 20.29 11.50 -27.51
CA PHE A 409 20.97 12.59 -26.82
C PHE A 409 21.99 12.00 -25.84
N GLU A 410 23.19 12.57 -25.83
CA GLU A 410 24.18 12.26 -24.81
C GLU A 410 23.84 13.02 -23.52
N VAL A 411 23.91 12.33 -22.38
CA VAL A 411 23.77 12.96 -21.05
C VAL A 411 25.15 13.36 -20.56
N THR A 412 25.39 14.67 -20.41
CA THR A 412 26.66 15.20 -19.87
C THR A 412 26.52 15.51 -18.37
N GLU A 413 27.61 15.38 -17.63
CA GLU A 413 27.71 15.86 -16.23
C GLU A 413 28.17 17.32 -16.13
N VAL A 414 28.62 17.90 -17.25
CA VAL A 414 29.11 19.28 -17.34
C VAL A 414 28.02 20.18 -17.91
N GLU A 415 27.39 20.99 -17.05
CA GLU A 415 26.25 21.84 -17.40
C GLU A 415 26.53 22.77 -18.59
N GLN A 416 27.77 23.28 -18.71
CA GLN A 416 28.17 24.20 -19.76
C GLN A 416 28.13 23.57 -21.16
N GLU A 417 28.39 22.26 -21.26
CA GLU A 417 28.45 21.52 -22.53
C GLU A 417 27.07 21.21 -23.11
N ALA A 418 26.02 21.23 -22.30
CA ALA A 418 24.67 20.87 -22.73
C ALA A 418 24.00 22.01 -23.50
N GLN A 419 23.31 21.68 -24.59
CA GLN A 419 22.42 22.63 -25.30
C GLN A 419 21.00 22.58 -24.73
N ILE A 420 20.61 21.44 -24.16
CA ILE A 420 19.29 21.21 -23.57
C ILE A 420 19.44 20.95 -22.07
N ILE A 421 18.65 21.65 -21.26
CA ILE A 421 18.62 21.46 -19.81
C ILE A 421 17.23 20.99 -19.39
N VAL A 422 17.15 19.78 -18.85
CA VAL A 422 15.92 19.22 -18.28
C VAL A 422 15.91 19.50 -16.78
N VAL A 423 15.01 20.37 -16.35
CA VAL A 423 14.83 20.78 -14.95
C VAL A 423 13.73 19.94 -14.32
N ASN A 424 14.10 18.90 -13.57
CA ASN A 424 13.13 18.09 -12.83
C ASN A 424 12.86 18.71 -11.45
N SER A 425 11.71 19.37 -11.31
CA SER A 425 11.43 20.30 -10.22
C SER A 425 10.51 19.70 -9.13
N CYS A 426 10.69 20.17 -7.90
CA CYS A 426 9.80 19.86 -6.78
C CYS A 426 9.02 21.12 -6.38
N THR A 427 7.79 20.95 -5.89
CA THR A 427 6.90 22.06 -5.52
C THR A 427 6.35 21.93 -4.09
N VAL A 428 7.02 21.14 -3.25
CA VAL A 428 6.56 20.88 -1.87
C VAL A 428 6.95 22.01 -0.91
N THR A 429 8.11 22.66 -1.07
CA THR A 429 8.55 23.83 -0.27
C THR A 429 8.76 25.10 -1.11
N ASN A 430 8.44 26.29 -0.56
CA ASN A 430 8.61 27.57 -1.29
C ASN A 430 10.07 27.82 -1.69
N GLY A 431 11.03 27.32 -0.89
CA GLY A 431 12.44 27.36 -1.21
C GLY A 431 12.78 26.59 -2.48
N ALA A 432 12.12 25.43 -2.71
CA ALA A 432 12.31 24.65 -3.92
C ALA A 432 11.82 25.40 -5.17
N ASP A 433 10.62 25.99 -5.13
CA ASP A 433 10.09 26.75 -6.28
C ASP A 433 10.94 28.00 -6.60
N THR A 434 11.39 28.70 -5.56
CA THR A 434 12.22 29.90 -5.72
C THR A 434 13.59 29.57 -6.31
N GLY A 435 14.23 28.50 -5.83
CA GLY A 435 15.49 28.00 -6.35
C GLY A 435 15.39 27.58 -7.82
N VAL A 436 14.34 26.82 -8.16
CA VAL A 436 14.06 26.42 -9.56
C VAL A 436 13.88 27.64 -10.45
N ARG A 437 13.08 28.62 -10.03
CA ARG A 437 12.86 29.85 -10.83
C ARG A 437 14.15 30.64 -11.03
N SER A 438 14.99 30.75 -9.99
CA SER A 438 16.28 31.43 -10.10
C SER A 438 17.19 30.71 -11.09
N TYR A 439 17.26 29.38 -11.00
CA TYR A 439 18.07 28.55 -11.89
C TYR A 439 17.59 28.65 -13.35
N ILE A 440 16.29 28.50 -13.62
CA ILE A 440 15.72 28.65 -14.96
C ILE A 440 16.07 30.02 -15.55
N ASN A 441 15.92 31.10 -14.79
CA ASN A 441 16.27 32.44 -15.28
C ASN A 441 17.76 32.59 -15.60
N HIS A 442 18.65 31.90 -14.89
CA HIS A 442 20.08 31.91 -15.16
C HIS A 442 20.39 31.17 -16.46
N VAL A 443 19.94 29.91 -16.61
CA VAL A 443 20.27 29.09 -17.78
C VAL A 443 19.58 29.56 -19.07
N THR A 444 18.38 30.14 -18.97
CA THR A 444 17.69 30.74 -20.13
C THR A 444 18.45 31.98 -20.63
N LYS A 445 19.12 32.74 -19.76
CA LYS A 445 19.98 33.88 -20.18
C LYS A 445 21.23 33.42 -20.93
N GLU A 446 21.71 32.20 -20.67
CA GLU A 446 22.83 31.59 -21.39
C GLU A 446 22.40 31.00 -22.75
N GLY A 447 21.13 31.18 -23.15
CA GLY A 447 20.61 30.69 -24.43
C GLY A 447 20.35 29.19 -24.47
N LYS A 448 20.28 28.52 -23.32
CA LYS A 448 20.02 27.07 -23.23
C LYS A 448 18.54 26.76 -23.45
N LYS A 449 18.24 25.63 -24.10
CA LYS A 449 16.87 25.14 -24.29
C LYS A 449 16.39 24.45 -23.01
N VAL A 450 15.47 25.07 -22.27
CA VAL A 450 15.02 24.57 -20.95
C VAL A 450 13.71 23.81 -21.06
N ILE A 451 13.67 22.59 -20.50
CA ILE A 451 12.45 21.78 -20.37
C ILE A 451 12.15 21.56 -18.89
N LEU A 452 10.96 21.93 -18.45
CA LEU A 452 10.52 21.77 -17.08
C LEU A 452 9.75 20.44 -16.91
N ALA A 453 10.21 19.63 -15.96
CA ALA A 453 9.58 18.38 -15.56
C ALA A 453 9.31 18.36 -14.04
N GLY A 454 8.71 17.28 -13.56
CA GLY A 454 8.44 17.05 -12.15
C GLY A 454 7.17 17.75 -11.64
N CYS A 455 7.02 17.86 -10.32
CA CYS A 455 5.80 18.46 -9.74
C CYS A 455 5.61 19.93 -10.15
N GLY A 456 6.71 20.67 -10.34
CA GLY A 456 6.65 22.08 -10.74
C GLY A 456 6.12 22.29 -12.16
N ALA A 457 6.15 21.26 -13.02
CA ALA A 457 5.49 21.32 -14.33
C ALA A 457 3.98 21.58 -14.19
N ILE A 458 3.33 20.96 -13.21
CA ILE A 458 1.89 21.13 -12.99
C ILE A 458 1.59 22.41 -12.19
N SER A 459 2.37 22.71 -11.15
CA SER A 459 2.06 23.84 -10.27
C SER A 459 2.51 25.20 -10.81
N LYS A 460 3.61 25.26 -11.56
CA LYS A 460 4.22 26.51 -12.07
C LYS A 460 4.47 26.50 -13.57
N GLY A 461 4.30 25.37 -14.26
CA GLY A 461 4.63 25.23 -15.67
C GLY A 461 3.84 26.19 -16.56
N GLU A 462 2.53 26.32 -16.39
CA GLU A 462 1.70 27.23 -17.20
C GLU A 462 2.20 28.69 -17.10
N SER A 463 2.52 29.14 -15.88
CA SER A 463 3.03 30.49 -15.64
C SER A 463 4.42 30.71 -16.26
N LEU A 464 5.32 29.72 -16.16
CA LEU A 464 6.67 29.82 -16.73
C LEU A 464 6.66 29.72 -18.26
N PHE A 465 5.78 28.89 -18.82
CA PHE A 465 5.63 28.71 -20.25
C PHE A 465 5.01 29.96 -20.91
N SER A 466 3.94 30.51 -20.35
CA SER A 466 3.30 31.75 -20.84
C SER A 466 4.23 32.98 -20.79
N GLN A 467 5.20 32.99 -19.87
CA GLN A 467 6.25 34.02 -19.78
C GLN A 467 7.46 33.76 -20.70
N ASN A 468 7.41 32.73 -21.56
CA ASN A 468 8.53 32.29 -22.41
C ASN A 468 9.83 32.03 -21.62
N LYS A 469 9.72 31.55 -20.37
CA LYS A 469 10.89 31.24 -19.52
C LYS A 469 11.44 29.85 -19.77
N VAL A 470 10.61 28.93 -20.25
CA VAL A 470 10.94 27.55 -20.58
C VAL A 470 10.47 27.23 -21.98
N PHE A 471 11.23 26.41 -22.70
CA PHE A 471 10.89 25.95 -24.04
C PHE A 471 9.82 24.86 -24.00
N GLY A 472 9.91 23.94 -23.05
CA GLY A 472 9.00 22.81 -22.91
C GLY A 472 8.52 22.63 -21.49
N VAL A 473 7.29 22.16 -21.31
CA VAL A 473 6.79 21.65 -20.03
C VAL A 473 6.27 20.25 -20.24
N MET A 474 6.74 19.32 -19.41
CA MET A 474 6.30 17.92 -19.46
C MET A 474 5.83 17.43 -18.08
N GLY A 475 4.73 16.69 -18.09
CA GLY A 475 4.17 16.07 -16.89
C GLY A 475 4.81 14.73 -16.55
N HIS A 476 4.27 14.11 -15.50
CA HIS A 476 4.83 12.88 -14.93
C HIS A 476 4.67 11.65 -15.83
N SER A 477 3.56 11.55 -16.55
CA SER A 477 3.23 10.46 -17.49
C SER A 477 4.14 10.45 -18.72
N GLU A 478 4.76 11.59 -19.04
CA GLU A 478 5.48 11.78 -20.29
C GLU A 478 6.98 11.44 -20.20
N LYS A 479 7.49 11.01 -19.04
CA LYS A 479 8.93 10.77 -18.84
C LYS A 479 9.49 9.69 -19.75
N GLY A 480 8.73 8.63 -20.03
CA GLY A 480 9.13 7.60 -21.00
C GLY A 480 9.23 8.12 -22.43
N GLN A 481 8.59 9.25 -22.74
CA GLN A 481 8.63 9.89 -24.06
C GLN A 481 9.67 11.01 -24.16
N ILE A 482 10.53 11.18 -23.14
CA ILE A 482 11.52 12.27 -23.07
C ILE A 482 12.34 12.41 -24.35
N ASN A 483 12.79 11.31 -24.94
CA ASN A 483 13.60 11.33 -26.16
C ASN A 483 12.86 11.99 -27.34
N THR A 484 11.57 11.71 -27.50
CA THR A 484 10.72 12.35 -28.52
C THR A 484 10.47 13.83 -28.19
N LEU A 485 10.28 14.16 -26.91
CA LEU A 485 10.04 15.53 -26.47
C LEU A 485 11.25 16.45 -26.67
N LEU A 486 12.47 15.95 -26.42
CA LEU A 486 13.69 16.73 -26.61
C LEU A 486 13.90 17.14 -28.09
N LYS A 487 13.43 16.31 -29.03
CA LYS A 487 13.52 16.54 -30.49
C LYS A 487 12.56 17.61 -31.01
N GLN A 488 11.57 18.05 -30.24
CA GLN A 488 10.61 19.05 -30.73
C GLN A 488 11.30 20.40 -31.00
N GLU A 489 11.14 20.93 -32.20
CA GLU A 489 11.72 22.22 -32.62
C GLU A 489 10.83 23.43 -32.27
N ILE A 490 9.58 23.18 -31.85
CA ILE A 490 8.61 24.21 -31.42
C ILE A 490 8.37 24.08 -29.91
N PRO A 491 8.20 25.20 -29.16
CA PRO A 491 7.84 25.15 -27.75
C PRO A 491 6.56 24.34 -27.49
N PHE A 492 6.55 23.57 -26.40
CA PHE A 492 5.46 22.64 -26.11
C PHE A 492 5.03 22.64 -24.65
N TYR A 493 3.76 22.28 -24.43
CA TYR A 493 3.17 22.14 -23.11
C TYR A 493 2.37 20.84 -23.05
N GLN A 494 2.94 19.79 -22.43
CA GLN A 494 2.37 18.45 -22.38
C GLN A 494 2.36 17.91 -20.94
N ILE A 495 1.25 18.13 -20.23
CA ILE A 495 1.11 17.69 -18.83
C ILE A 495 0.71 16.22 -18.70
N GLY A 496 0.11 15.62 -19.73
CA GLY A 496 -0.35 14.24 -19.70
C GLY A 496 -1.38 13.98 -18.61
N ASP A 497 -1.46 12.74 -18.15
CA ASP A 497 -2.35 12.31 -17.05
C ASP A 497 -1.63 12.13 -15.69
N LEU A 498 -2.45 12.00 -14.64
CA LEU A 498 -2.01 11.79 -13.25
C LEU A 498 -2.26 10.36 -12.76
N THR A 499 -2.56 9.42 -13.65
CA THR A 499 -2.94 8.03 -13.35
C THR A 499 -1.89 7.01 -13.79
N SER A 500 -1.01 7.39 -14.71
CA SER A 500 0.05 6.55 -15.24
C SER A 500 1.01 6.06 -14.15
N LEU A 501 1.48 4.83 -14.30
CA LEU A 501 2.66 4.31 -13.64
C LEU A 501 3.72 4.03 -14.70
N ASP A 502 4.95 4.43 -14.41
CA ASP A 502 6.08 4.16 -15.28
C ASP A 502 6.63 2.76 -14.98
N GLU A 503 6.83 1.96 -16.03
CA GLU A 503 7.31 0.57 -15.93
C GLU A 503 8.80 0.43 -16.31
N THR A 504 9.50 1.54 -16.55
CA THR A 504 10.92 1.54 -16.92
C THR A 504 11.75 0.94 -15.79
N ILE A 505 12.59 -0.03 -16.15
CA ILE A 505 13.55 -0.65 -15.24
C ILE A 505 14.86 0.13 -15.34
N VAL A 506 15.22 0.82 -14.25
CA VAL A 506 16.50 1.53 -14.15
C VAL A 506 17.61 0.53 -13.90
N HIS A 507 18.62 0.50 -14.77
CA HIS A 507 19.70 -0.47 -14.73
C HIS A 507 20.92 0.00 -13.91
N GLU A 508 21.16 1.31 -13.86
CA GLU A 508 22.29 1.91 -13.16
C GLU A 508 21.94 3.30 -12.61
N TYR A 509 22.69 3.75 -11.62
CA TYR A 509 22.67 5.12 -11.14
C TYR A 509 24.06 5.76 -11.32
N THR A 510 24.17 6.70 -12.26
CA THR A 510 25.41 7.44 -12.49
C THR A 510 25.82 8.23 -11.24
N GLY A 511 27.06 8.02 -10.79
CA GLY A 511 27.65 8.78 -9.67
C GLY A 511 27.02 8.52 -8.29
N LYS A 512 26.22 7.45 -8.11
CA LYS A 512 25.62 7.09 -6.81
C LYS A 512 26.08 5.72 -6.33
N THR A 513 26.18 5.57 -5.02
CA THR A 513 26.58 4.32 -4.34
C THR A 513 25.38 3.47 -3.90
N LYS A 514 24.19 4.10 -3.84
CA LYS A 514 22.92 3.50 -3.43
C LYS A 514 21.89 3.64 -4.54
N ALA A 515 21.02 2.65 -4.65
CA ALA A 515 19.95 2.63 -5.64
C ALA A 515 18.63 3.11 -5.05
N PHE A 516 17.95 4.02 -5.73
CA PHE A 516 16.59 4.43 -5.35
C PHE A 516 15.58 3.50 -6.04
N ILE A 517 14.53 3.09 -5.33
CA ILE A 517 13.52 2.20 -5.90
C ILE A 517 12.17 2.83 -5.64
N LYS A 518 11.54 3.37 -6.69
CA LYS A 518 10.21 3.97 -6.55
C LYS A 518 9.16 2.86 -6.52
N ILE A 519 8.54 2.67 -5.36
CA ILE A 519 7.55 1.59 -5.15
C ILE A 519 6.11 2.09 -5.22
N GLN A 520 5.89 3.41 -5.10
CA GLN A 520 4.56 3.98 -4.93
C GLN A 520 4.48 5.41 -5.49
N GLU A 521 3.37 5.77 -6.13
CA GLU A 521 3.13 7.09 -6.72
C GLU A 521 1.79 7.70 -6.26
N GLY A 522 1.75 9.02 -6.06
CA GLY A 522 0.54 9.74 -5.62
C GLY A 522 0.17 9.53 -4.14
N CYS A 523 -0.90 10.16 -3.65
CA CYS A 523 -1.31 10.04 -2.25
C CYS A 523 -2.82 10.16 -2.07
N ASN A 524 -3.41 9.28 -1.24
CA ASN A 524 -4.82 9.33 -0.87
C ASN A 524 -5.09 10.19 0.38
N PHE A 525 -4.04 10.66 1.06
CA PHE A 525 -4.21 11.45 2.27
C PHE A 525 -4.47 12.90 1.86
N ARG A 526 -5.48 13.51 2.49
CA ARG A 526 -5.96 14.88 2.18
C ARG A 526 -5.57 15.85 3.29
N CYS A 527 -4.28 15.86 3.63
CA CYS A 527 -3.72 16.79 4.60
C CYS A 527 -4.00 18.23 4.14
N SER A 528 -4.38 19.11 5.07
CA SER A 528 -4.86 20.45 4.72
C SER A 528 -3.80 21.33 4.06
N TYR A 529 -2.51 21.09 4.30
CA TYR A 529 -1.40 21.85 3.72
C TYR A 529 -0.81 21.23 2.45
N CYS A 530 -1.14 19.98 2.11
CA CYS A 530 -0.38 19.21 1.12
C CYS A 530 -0.95 19.34 -0.30
N ILE A 531 -0.13 19.81 -1.24
CA ILE A 531 -0.50 19.97 -2.66
C ILE A 531 -0.38 18.66 -3.47
N ILE A 532 0.34 17.67 -2.95
CA ILE A 532 0.72 16.44 -3.65
C ILE A 532 -0.44 15.70 -4.33
N PRO A 533 -1.63 15.51 -3.70
CA PRO A 533 -2.72 14.81 -4.36
C PRO A 533 -3.22 15.48 -5.64
N TYR A 534 -2.97 16.78 -5.80
CA TYR A 534 -3.33 17.56 -6.99
C TYR A 534 -2.26 17.53 -8.09
N VAL A 535 -0.99 17.31 -7.73
CA VAL A 535 0.14 17.30 -8.68
C VAL A 535 0.68 15.90 -8.99
N ARG A 536 0.30 14.87 -8.23
CA ARG A 536 0.70 13.47 -8.47
C ARG A 536 -0.47 12.48 -8.50
N GLY A 537 -1.68 12.94 -8.21
CA GLY A 537 -2.89 12.11 -8.19
C GLY A 537 -3.02 11.21 -6.96
N ASN A 538 -3.99 10.28 -7.04
CA ASN A 538 -4.29 9.31 -5.97
C ASN A 538 -3.17 8.27 -5.81
N ALA A 539 -3.11 7.60 -4.65
CA ALA A 539 -2.09 6.60 -4.39
C ALA A 539 -2.24 5.39 -5.33
N ARG A 540 -1.12 4.97 -5.92
CA ARG A 540 -0.99 3.81 -6.81
C ARG A 540 0.29 3.07 -6.45
N SER A 541 0.22 1.74 -6.37
CA SER A 541 1.39 0.91 -6.10
C SER A 541 2.02 0.43 -7.41
N GLN A 542 3.36 0.50 -7.47
CA GLN A 542 4.09 -0.15 -8.56
C GLN A 542 3.88 -1.67 -8.54
N ASP A 543 4.14 -2.33 -9.65
CA ASP A 543 4.03 -3.78 -9.70
C ASP A 543 5.16 -4.45 -8.91
N GLU A 544 4.78 -5.38 -8.04
CA GLU A 544 5.73 -6.07 -7.17
C GLU A 544 6.79 -6.85 -7.97
N SER A 545 6.39 -7.47 -9.07
CA SER A 545 7.32 -8.24 -9.91
C SER A 545 8.37 -7.32 -10.56
N LYS A 546 7.96 -6.11 -10.96
CA LYS A 546 8.86 -5.09 -11.52
C LYS A 546 9.81 -4.52 -10.49
N ILE A 547 9.33 -4.28 -9.27
CA ILE A 547 10.17 -3.84 -8.16
C ILE A 547 11.24 -4.91 -7.86
N ILE A 548 10.85 -6.19 -7.78
CA ILE A 548 11.78 -7.30 -7.54
C ILE A 548 12.79 -7.43 -8.69
N GLU A 549 12.33 -7.39 -9.95
CA GLU A 549 13.18 -7.44 -11.15
C GLU A 549 14.25 -6.35 -11.11
N GLN A 550 13.85 -5.13 -10.79
CA GLN A 550 14.75 -3.98 -10.72
C GLN A 550 15.79 -4.11 -9.60
N VAL A 551 15.36 -4.51 -8.40
CA VAL A 551 16.27 -4.73 -7.26
C VAL A 551 17.27 -5.85 -7.56
N GLN A 552 16.83 -6.95 -8.20
CA GLN A 552 17.72 -8.04 -8.62
C GLN A 552 18.78 -7.56 -9.60
N LYS A 553 18.41 -6.82 -10.65
CA LYS A 553 19.35 -6.29 -11.65
C LYS A 553 20.37 -5.34 -11.02
N LEU A 554 19.91 -4.42 -10.17
CA LEU A 554 20.79 -3.48 -9.47
C LEU A 554 21.70 -4.19 -8.46
N ALA A 555 21.22 -5.22 -7.77
CA ALA A 555 22.06 -6.03 -6.88
C ALA A 555 23.17 -6.76 -7.66
N LEU A 556 22.85 -7.27 -8.86
CA LEU A 556 23.85 -7.86 -9.77
C LEU A 556 24.88 -6.83 -10.25
N ASN A 557 24.46 -5.56 -10.41
CA ASN A 557 25.34 -4.44 -10.76
C ASN A 557 26.14 -3.87 -9.56
N GLY A 558 26.11 -4.56 -8.42
CA GLY A 558 26.95 -4.22 -7.25
C GLY A 558 26.31 -3.26 -6.25
N TYR A 559 25.06 -2.85 -6.43
CA TYR A 559 24.36 -2.05 -5.43
C TYR A 559 23.96 -2.92 -4.23
N GLY A 560 24.50 -2.60 -3.05
CA GLY A 560 24.16 -3.29 -1.79
C GLY A 560 23.10 -2.57 -0.95
N GLU A 561 22.87 -1.28 -1.21
CA GLU A 561 21.94 -0.43 -0.45
C GLU A 561 20.81 0.08 -1.35
N PHE A 562 19.57 -0.16 -0.92
CA PHE A 562 18.35 0.16 -1.66
C PHE A 562 17.47 1.11 -0.86
N VAL A 563 17.15 2.27 -1.43
CA VAL A 563 16.29 3.28 -0.81
C VAL A 563 14.90 3.22 -1.43
N LEU A 564 13.94 2.66 -0.70
CA LEU A 564 12.56 2.63 -1.15
C LEU A 564 11.98 4.04 -1.09
N THR A 565 11.51 4.52 -2.24
CA THR A 565 10.98 5.86 -2.40
C THR A 565 9.60 5.83 -3.04
N GLY A 566 8.93 6.98 -2.99
CA GLY A 566 7.56 7.14 -3.41
C GLY A 566 6.97 8.38 -2.75
N THR A 567 5.72 8.66 -3.07
CA THR A 567 5.03 9.83 -2.53
C THR A 567 4.61 9.59 -1.07
N ASN A 568 4.04 8.43 -0.78
CA ASN A 568 3.69 7.95 0.55
C ASN A 568 3.82 6.42 0.57
N ILE A 569 5.04 5.93 0.82
CA ILE A 569 5.38 4.52 0.62
C ILE A 569 4.62 3.57 1.56
N GLY A 570 4.19 4.04 2.74
CA GLY A 570 3.36 3.23 3.65
C GLY A 570 1.95 2.94 3.13
N SER A 571 1.56 3.54 2.01
CA SER A 571 0.31 3.18 1.30
C SER A 571 0.50 2.07 0.25
N TYR A 572 1.74 1.61 0.03
CA TYR A 572 2.01 0.53 -0.92
C TYR A 572 1.18 -0.72 -0.61
N GLY A 573 0.68 -1.36 -1.66
CA GLY A 573 -0.04 -2.62 -1.62
C GLY A 573 -1.52 -2.50 -1.25
N LYS A 574 -1.99 -1.38 -0.68
CA LYS A 574 -3.40 -1.24 -0.24
C LYS A 574 -4.40 -1.34 -1.39
N ASP A 575 -4.04 -0.84 -2.57
CA ASP A 575 -4.80 -0.95 -3.82
C ASP A 575 -4.74 -2.35 -4.46
N LYS A 576 -3.79 -3.20 -4.05
CA LYS A 576 -3.52 -4.54 -4.61
C LYS A 576 -3.70 -5.68 -3.60
N GLY A 577 -4.23 -5.42 -2.40
CA GLY A 577 -4.37 -6.44 -1.35
C GLY A 577 -3.05 -6.93 -0.73
N SER A 578 -1.98 -6.14 -0.81
CA SER A 578 -0.66 -6.39 -0.20
C SER A 578 -0.32 -5.31 0.84
N SER A 579 0.91 -5.30 1.35
CA SER A 579 1.39 -4.30 2.32
C SER A 579 2.87 -3.97 2.10
N LEU A 580 3.31 -2.83 2.65
CA LEU A 580 4.73 -2.44 2.63
C LEU A 580 5.62 -3.48 3.31
N GLY A 581 5.20 -4.00 4.48
CA GLY A 581 5.97 -5.01 5.22
C GLY A 581 6.24 -6.28 4.40
N LYS A 582 5.21 -6.78 3.69
CA LYS A 582 5.35 -7.95 2.79
C LYS A 582 6.30 -7.69 1.63
N LEU A 583 6.24 -6.52 0.99
CA LEU A 583 7.17 -6.17 -0.08
C LEU A 583 8.60 -6.13 0.46
N VAL A 584 8.82 -5.40 1.54
CA VAL A 584 10.15 -5.20 2.13
C VAL A 584 10.76 -6.53 2.56
N GLN A 585 9.97 -7.44 3.14
CA GLN A 585 10.40 -8.80 3.47
C GLN A 585 10.89 -9.58 2.23
N ARG A 586 10.16 -9.50 1.11
CA ARG A 586 10.57 -10.14 -0.15
C ARG A 586 11.84 -9.55 -0.72
N LEU A 587 12.01 -8.22 -0.63
CA LEU A 587 13.22 -7.55 -1.09
C LEU A 587 14.43 -7.92 -0.25
N GLY A 588 14.28 -8.04 1.06
CA GLY A 588 15.35 -8.44 1.98
C GLY A 588 15.88 -9.86 1.70
N ALA A 589 15.07 -10.74 1.12
CA ALA A 589 15.47 -12.09 0.73
C ALA A 589 16.29 -12.16 -0.56
N ILE A 590 16.43 -11.05 -1.30
CA ILE A 590 17.19 -11.01 -2.56
C ILE A 590 18.69 -11.01 -2.25
N ARG A 591 19.41 -11.97 -2.83
CA ARG A 591 20.87 -12.05 -2.70
C ARG A 591 21.53 -10.77 -3.23
N GLY A 592 22.41 -10.18 -2.42
CA GLY A 592 23.11 -8.93 -2.72
C GLY A 592 22.52 -7.71 -2.00
N VAL A 593 21.28 -7.78 -1.53
CA VAL A 593 20.68 -6.75 -0.67
C VAL A 593 21.33 -6.81 0.72
N ARG A 594 22.08 -5.77 1.06
CA ARG A 594 22.70 -5.62 2.39
C ARG A 594 21.91 -4.69 3.30
N ARG A 595 21.31 -3.65 2.73
CA ARG A 595 20.52 -2.68 3.49
C ARG A 595 19.36 -2.14 2.67
N ILE A 596 18.17 -2.13 3.28
CA ILE A 596 16.98 -1.47 2.77
C ILE A 596 16.70 -0.25 3.66
N ARG A 597 16.74 0.93 3.04
CA ARG A 597 16.35 2.20 3.65
C ARG A 597 14.93 2.54 3.22
N LEU A 598 14.16 3.10 4.13
CA LEU A 598 12.79 3.50 3.84
C LEU A 598 12.70 5.02 3.68
N GLY A 599 11.92 5.47 2.71
CA GLY A 599 11.37 6.82 2.69
C GLY A 599 10.40 7.06 3.85
N SER A 600 9.87 8.28 3.95
CA SER A 600 8.93 8.65 5.01
C SER A 600 7.67 7.77 4.99
N ILE A 601 7.28 7.28 6.16
CA ILE A 601 6.01 6.57 6.42
C ILE A 601 5.21 7.32 7.47
N GLU A 602 3.92 7.02 7.63
CA GLU A 602 3.08 7.56 8.71
C GLU A 602 2.86 6.52 9.82
N PRO A 603 2.65 6.94 11.08
CA PRO A 603 2.42 6.02 12.20
C PRO A 603 1.31 4.99 11.93
N VAL A 604 0.20 5.44 11.35
CA VAL A 604 -0.96 4.60 11.00
C VAL A 604 -0.67 3.52 9.93
N GLN A 605 0.49 3.59 9.28
CA GLN A 605 0.91 2.65 8.24
C GLN A 605 1.90 1.60 8.78
N ILE A 606 2.31 1.69 10.05
CA ILE A 606 3.09 0.65 10.72
C ILE A 606 2.10 -0.42 11.22
N ASP A 607 1.76 -1.33 10.31
CA ASP A 607 0.87 -2.46 10.57
C ASP A 607 1.63 -3.68 11.13
N GLU A 608 0.92 -4.79 11.34
CA GLU A 608 1.50 -6.03 11.85
C GLU A 608 2.57 -6.60 10.92
N SER A 609 2.34 -6.59 9.60
CA SER A 609 3.31 -7.08 8.62
C SER A 609 4.61 -6.26 8.61
N PHE A 610 4.53 -4.97 8.91
CA PHE A 610 5.72 -4.14 9.09
C PHE A 610 6.42 -4.41 10.43
N ARG A 611 5.67 -4.67 11.50
CA ARG A 611 6.25 -5.05 12.80
C ARG A 611 7.04 -6.36 12.74
N GLU A 612 6.61 -7.31 11.92
CA GLU A 612 7.29 -8.60 11.71
C GLU A 612 8.74 -8.45 11.22
N ILE A 613 9.03 -7.42 10.41
CA ILE A 613 10.36 -7.22 9.81
C ILE A 613 11.29 -6.33 10.65
N LEU A 614 10.85 -5.80 11.80
CA LEU A 614 11.67 -4.89 12.62
C LEU A 614 12.94 -5.56 13.19
N GLY A 615 12.94 -6.88 13.29
CA GLY A 615 14.10 -7.66 13.75
C GLY A 615 15.17 -7.90 12.68
N GLU A 616 14.85 -7.69 11.41
CA GLU A 616 15.67 -8.13 10.28
C GLU A 616 16.97 -7.32 10.15
N PRO A 617 18.11 -7.96 9.84
CA PRO A 617 19.42 -7.30 9.80
C PRO A 617 19.63 -6.41 8.57
N TRP A 618 18.93 -6.71 7.47
CA TRP A 618 18.98 -5.93 6.24
C TRP A 618 18.07 -4.71 6.29
N LEU A 619 17.17 -4.58 7.28
CA LEU A 619 16.39 -3.37 7.48
C LEU A 619 17.27 -2.32 8.17
N GLU A 620 17.29 -1.10 7.65
CA GLU A 620 18.02 -0.01 8.27
C GLU A 620 17.55 0.24 9.72
N ARG A 621 18.48 0.53 10.65
CA ARG A 621 18.18 0.88 12.05
C ARG A 621 17.76 2.34 12.23
N HIS A 622 17.26 2.97 11.18
CA HIS A 622 16.63 4.27 11.22
C HIS A 622 15.29 4.25 10.48
N LEU A 623 14.26 4.77 11.14
CA LEU A 623 12.91 4.90 10.58
C LEU A 623 12.50 6.37 10.58
N HIS A 624 12.10 6.86 9.40
CA HIS A 624 11.55 8.20 9.26
C HIS A 624 10.02 8.14 9.27
N VAL A 625 9.42 8.49 10.40
CA VAL A 625 7.98 8.40 10.65
C VAL A 625 7.42 9.81 10.80
N ALA A 626 6.67 10.27 9.81
CA ALA A 626 6.17 11.63 9.73
C ALA A 626 5.06 11.88 10.77
N LEU A 627 5.32 12.74 11.77
CA LEU A 627 4.33 13.20 12.75
C LEU A 627 3.65 14.50 12.29
N GLN A 628 4.43 15.40 11.68
CA GLN A 628 4.06 16.73 11.21
C GLN A 628 3.80 17.75 12.33
N HIS A 629 3.19 17.30 13.44
CA HIS A 629 3.00 18.09 14.66
C HIS A 629 2.80 17.16 15.87
N THR A 630 2.87 17.69 17.09
CA THR A 630 2.72 16.93 18.36
C THR A 630 1.60 17.43 19.27
N SER A 631 0.70 18.27 18.75
CA SER A 631 -0.53 18.69 19.43
C SER A 631 -1.71 18.12 18.66
N GLU A 632 -2.63 17.45 19.38
CA GLU A 632 -3.79 16.78 18.81
C GLU A 632 -4.66 17.79 18.04
N ARG A 633 -4.86 18.99 18.60
CA ARG A 633 -5.63 20.07 17.97
C ARG A 633 -5.02 20.52 16.64
N MET A 634 -3.69 20.61 16.56
CA MET A 634 -3.02 20.97 15.33
C MET A 634 -3.06 19.84 14.30
N LEU A 635 -2.94 18.58 14.74
CA LEU A 635 -3.06 17.42 13.87
C LEU A 635 -4.46 17.32 13.23
N GLU A 636 -5.52 17.62 13.98
CA GLU A 636 -6.89 17.73 13.45
C GLU A 636 -7.01 18.83 12.39
N LEU A 637 -6.50 20.03 12.66
CA LEU A 637 -6.47 21.15 11.69
C LEU A 637 -5.64 20.81 10.44
N MET A 638 -4.56 20.05 10.62
CA MET A 638 -3.71 19.51 9.56
C MET A 638 -4.38 18.37 8.77
N ARG A 639 -5.54 17.88 9.23
CA ARG A 639 -6.25 16.68 8.73
C ARG A 639 -5.37 15.44 8.73
N ARG A 640 -4.56 15.29 9.79
CA ARG A 640 -3.72 14.12 10.03
C ARG A 640 -4.56 13.00 10.64
N ARG A 641 -4.08 11.77 10.48
CA ARG A 641 -4.72 10.56 11.07
C ARG A 641 -3.98 10.07 12.31
N ASN A 642 -3.02 10.86 12.76
CA ASN A 642 -2.22 10.66 13.95
C ASN A 642 -3.11 10.66 15.21
N ASN A 643 -2.62 10.00 16.24
CA ASN A 643 -3.13 10.16 17.60
C ASN A 643 -1.91 10.27 18.51
N VAL A 644 -1.75 11.41 19.16
CA VAL A 644 -0.46 11.78 19.79
C VAL A 644 -0.01 10.73 20.81
N LYS A 645 -0.96 10.21 21.60
CA LYS A 645 -0.68 9.18 22.61
C LYS A 645 -0.19 7.87 21.98
N ARG A 646 -0.94 7.34 21.00
CA ARG A 646 -0.56 6.09 20.31
C ARG A 646 0.74 6.24 19.53
N ASP A 647 0.97 7.41 18.95
CA ASP A 647 2.20 7.70 18.24
C ASP A 647 3.39 7.73 19.20
N LEU A 648 3.24 8.32 20.39
CA LEU A 648 4.28 8.29 21.42
C LEU A 648 4.60 6.85 21.85
N GLU A 649 3.57 6.03 22.12
CA GLU A 649 3.72 4.61 22.46
C GLU A 649 4.47 3.85 21.35
N LEU A 650 4.12 4.10 20.08
CA LEU A 650 4.79 3.50 18.92
C LEU A 650 6.27 3.92 18.84
N PHE A 651 6.58 5.20 19.02
CA PHE A 651 7.96 5.67 18.97
C PHE A 651 8.79 5.11 20.13
N GLN A 652 8.20 4.96 21.32
CA GLN A 652 8.85 4.28 22.44
C GLN A 652 9.15 2.82 22.10
N GLU A 653 8.18 2.07 21.56
CA GLU A 653 8.38 0.68 21.10
C GLU A 653 9.54 0.57 20.10
N LEU A 654 9.56 1.44 19.08
CA LEU A 654 10.60 1.42 18.06
C LEU A 654 11.97 1.79 18.64
N SER A 655 12.03 2.77 19.55
CA SER A 655 13.27 3.15 20.22
C SER A 655 13.81 2.03 21.11
N GLU A 656 12.94 1.29 21.81
CA GLU A 656 13.32 0.13 22.64
C GLU A 656 13.91 -1.01 21.79
N ARG A 657 13.44 -1.17 20.55
CA ARG A 657 14.01 -2.08 19.55
C ARG A 657 15.31 -1.58 18.94
N GLY A 658 15.83 -0.43 19.39
CA GLY A 658 17.12 0.11 18.99
C GLY A 658 17.10 0.91 17.69
N PHE A 659 15.94 1.42 17.25
CA PHE A 659 15.88 2.29 16.07
C PHE A 659 16.21 3.74 16.42
N ALA A 660 16.97 4.39 15.55
CA ALA A 660 17.01 5.85 15.44
C ALA A 660 15.73 6.33 14.76
N LEU A 661 15.06 7.33 15.33
CA LEU A 661 13.78 7.81 14.83
C LEU A 661 13.89 9.22 14.27
N GLY A 662 13.48 9.35 13.01
CA GLY A 662 13.35 10.60 12.28
C GLY A 662 11.89 11.00 12.11
N THR A 663 11.62 12.30 12.02
CA THR A 663 10.27 12.79 11.70
C THR A 663 10.28 14.04 10.83
N ASP A 664 9.20 14.22 10.07
CA ASP A 664 8.86 15.48 9.42
C ASP A 664 8.05 16.35 10.41
N TYR A 665 8.36 17.64 10.52
CA TYR A 665 7.66 18.57 11.41
C TYR A 665 7.39 19.92 10.74
N ILE A 666 6.20 20.49 10.93
CA ILE A 666 5.84 21.79 10.36
C ILE A 666 5.56 22.78 11.48
N THR A 667 6.31 23.89 11.51
CA THR A 667 6.06 25.01 12.41
C THR A 667 5.35 26.16 11.69
N GLY A 668 4.57 26.95 12.42
CA GLY A 668 3.90 28.13 11.89
C GLY A 668 2.72 27.84 10.97
N HIS A 669 2.10 26.65 11.10
CA HIS A 669 0.87 26.36 10.38
C HIS A 669 -0.25 27.33 10.80
N PRO A 670 -1.13 27.79 9.90
CA PRO A 670 -2.26 28.64 10.27
C PRO A 670 -3.10 27.99 11.39
N GLY A 671 -3.39 28.75 12.43
CA GLY A 671 -4.06 28.27 13.65
C GLY A 671 -3.12 27.84 14.79
N GLU A 672 -1.80 27.77 14.60
CA GLU A 672 -0.82 27.43 15.65
C GLU A 672 -0.57 28.62 16.59
N SER A 673 -1.41 28.75 17.63
CA SER A 673 -1.25 29.77 18.68
C SER A 673 -0.03 29.47 19.57
N GLU A 674 0.35 30.42 20.44
CA GLU A 674 1.43 30.20 21.41
C GLU A 674 1.13 29.04 22.36
N GLU A 675 -0.13 28.90 22.79
CA GLU A 675 -0.54 27.81 23.69
C GLU A 675 -0.42 26.45 23.00
N ILE A 676 -0.86 26.35 21.74
CA ILE A 676 -0.75 25.11 20.93
C ILE A 676 0.72 24.77 20.68
N TRP A 677 1.55 25.77 20.41
CA TRP A 677 2.98 25.57 20.24
C TRP A 677 3.64 25.04 21.52
N HIS A 678 3.33 25.67 22.66
CA HIS A 678 3.91 25.27 23.95
C HIS A 678 3.51 23.84 24.32
N GLU A 679 2.23 23.47 24.10
CA GLU A 679 1.76 22.09 24.23
C GLU A 679 2.58 21.14 23.34
N ALA A 680 2.69 21.46 22.05
CA ALA A 680 3.36 20.62 21.09
C ALA A 680 4.84 20.43 21.41
N PHE A 681 5.53 21.49 21.84
CA PHE A 681 6.93 21.45 22.23
C PHE A 681 7.14 20.56 23.45
N THR A 682 6.35 20.74 24.52
CA THR A 682 6.40 19.89 25.72
C THR A 682 6.08 18.42 25.41
N THR A 683 5.18 18.16 24.46
CA THR A 683 4.92 16.79 24.02
C THR A 683 6.08 16.22 23.20
N LEU A 684 6.69 17.02 22.31
CA LEU A 684 7.83 16.61 21.49
C LEU A 684 9.06 16.23 22.34
N GLU A 685 9.24 16.86 23.50
CA GLU A 685 10.28 16.50 24.48
C GLU A 685 10.16 15.04 24.94
N GLN A 686 8.97 14.46 24.94
CA GLN A 686 8.75 13.07 25.35
C GLN A 686 9.06 12.06 24.25
N PHE A 687 9.01 12.46 22.98
CA PHE A 687 9.30 11.57 21.87
C PHE A 687 10.81 11.25 21.79
N PRO A 688 11.21 9.98 21.62
CA PRO A 688 12.61 9.56 21.48
C PRO A 688 13.17 9.86 20.07
N LEU A 689 13.03 11.10 19.60
CA LEU A 689 13.52 11.54 18.29
C LEU A 689 15.04 11.73 18.30
N THR A 690 15.65 11.31 17.19
CA THR A 690 17.09 11.43 16.93
C THR A 690 17.38 12.20 15.65
N HIS A 691 16.42 12.26 14.73
CA HIS A 691 16.56 12.96 13.46
C HIS A 691 15.32 13.82 13.22
N LEU A 692 15.51 14.95 12.57
CA LEU A 692 14.43 15.90 12.31
C LEU A 692 14.55 16.46 10.89
N HIS A 693 13.43 16.49 10.19
CA HIS A 693 13.27 17.22 8.95
C HIS A 693 12.13 18.21 9.13
N ALA A 694 12.47 19.38 9.66
CA ALA A 694 11.49 20.39 10.01
C ALA A 694 11.46 21.54 8.99
N PHE A 695 10.28 22.12 8.81
CA PHE A 695 10.05 23.23 7.89
C PHE A 695 9.09 24.24 8.50
N THR A 696 9.28 25.51 8.14
CA THR A 696 8.21 26.49 8.31
C THR A 696 7.09 26.23 7.30
N TYR A 697 5.84 26.42 7.72
CA TYR A 697 4.68 26.30 6.85
C TYR A 697 4.85 27.12 5.57
N SER A 698 4.55 26.47 4.45
CA SER A 698 4.64 27.03 3.11
C SER A 698 3.26 27.05 2.50
N LYS A 699 2.65 28.24 2.35
CA LYS A 699 1.33 28.40 1.73
C LYS A 699 1.32 27.86 0.30
N ARG A 700 0.29 27.07 -0.04
CA ARG A 700 0.10 26.45 -1.35
C ARG A 700 -1.29 26.74 -1.89
N ASP A 701 -1.37 27.42 -3.03
CA ASP A 701 -2.65 27.75 -3.64
C ASP A 701 -3.46 26.48 -3.91
N GLY A 702 -4.76 26.53 -3.58
CA GLY A 702 -5.67 25.39 -3.72
C GLY A 702 -5.67 24.38 -2.57
N THR A 703 -4.77 24.51 -1.57
CA THR A 703 -4.84 23.66 -0.37
C THR A 703 -5.76 24.25 0.70
N PRO A 704 -6.47 23.43 1.51
CA PRO A 704 -7.32 23.93 2.58
C PRO A 704 -6.64 24.92 3.55
N SER A 705 -5.36 24.70 3.88
CA SER A 705 -4.62 25.59 4.79
C SER A 705 -4.29 26.95 4.19
N SER A 706 -4.36 27.10 2.85
CA SER A 706 -4.01 28.36 2.17
C SER A 706 -4.95 29.53 2.50
N THR A 707 -6.17 29.22 2.92
CA THR A 707 -7.22 30.18 3.29
C THR A 707 -7.48 30.21 4.81
N MET A 708 -6.78 29.39 5.60
CA MET A 708 -6.96 29.33 7.05
C MET A 708 -6.38 30.57 7.75
N LYS A 709 -6.99 30.94 8.88
CA LYS A 709 -6.58 32.02 9.78
C LYS A 709 -6.68 31.54 11.25
N PRO A 710 -5.97 32.16 12.20
CA PRO A 710 -4.95 33.20 12.01
C PRO A 710 -3.66 32.65 11.38
N GLU A 711 -2.93 33.49 10.66
CA GLU A 711 -1.60 33.16 10.14
C GLU A 711 -0.54 33.43 11.22
N VAL A 712 0.52 32.60 11.24
CA VAL A 712 1.67 32.79 12.12
C VAL A 712 2.73 33.63 11.40
N LYS A 713 3.33 34.59 12.11
CA LYS A 713 4.41 35.42 11.56
C LYS A 713 5.63 34.55 11.24
N GLY A 714 6.27 34.82 10.10
CA GLY A 714 7.42 34.03 9.63
C GLY A 714 8.59 33.98 10.60
N ASP A 715 8.85 35.06 11.34
CA ASP A 715 9.96 35.09 12.32
C ASP A 715 9.66 34.19 13.53
N VAL A 716 8.41 34.17 14.00
CA VAL A 716 7.95 33.24 15.05
C VAL A 716 8.07 31.80 14.58
N ALA A 717 7.63 31.49 13.36
CA ALA A 717 7.75 30.14 12.80
C ALA A 717 9.21 29.66 12.71
N LYS A 718 10.15 30.57 12.36
CA LYS A 718 11.59 30.28 12.32
C LYS A 718 12.19 30.11 13.71
N GLU A 719 11.77 30.89 14.69
CA GLU A 719 12.20 30.73 16.08
C GLU A 719 11.78 29.35 16.61
N ARG A 720 10.51 28.99 16.41
CA ARG A 720 9.96 27.66 16.73
C ARG A 720 10.75 26.53 16.08
N LEU A 721 11.07 26.68 14.79
CA LEU A 721 11.90 25.73 14.03
C LEU A 721 13.27 25.52 14.69
N LYS A 722 13.99 26.60 15.02
CA LYS A 722 15.30 26.52 15.68
C LYS A 722 15.23 25.81 17.03
N SER A 723 14.18 26.06 17.81
CA SER A 723 14.00 25.44 19.12
C SER A 723 13.87 23.92 19.03
N ILE A 724 13.12 23.40 18.05
CA ILE A 724 12.97 21.94 17.86
C ILE A 724 14.21 21.30 17.22
N GLU A 725 14.90 22.02 16.34
CA GLU A 725 16.19 21.57 15.79
C GLU A 725 17.22 21.37 16.90
N ALA A 726 17.38 22.37 17.78
CA ALA A 726 18.31 22.27 18.92
C ALA A 726 17.95 21.13 19.88
N LEU A 727 16.65 20.91 20.15
CA LEU A 727 16.18 19.81 20.99
C LEU A 727 16.55 18.45 20.40
N VAL A 728 16.25 18.22 19.11
CA VAL A 728 16.51 16.92 18.48
C VAL A 728 18.01 16.69 18.24
N GLU A 729 18.78 17.74 17.94
CA GLU A 729 20.25 17.65 17.84
C GLU A 729 20.88 17.19 19.16
N SER A 730 20.44 17.76 20.29
CA SER A 730 20.89 17.31 21.61
C SER A 730 20.54 15.85 21.87
N LYS A 731 19.31 15.42 21.52
CA LYS A 731 18.88 14.03 21.67
C LYS A 731 19.67 13.07 20.78
N ASN A 732 20.03 13.48 19.57
CA ASN A 732 20.87 12.70 18.66
C ASN A 732 22.26 12.44 19.26
N ILE A 733 22.89 13.47 19.83
CA ILE A 733 24.20 13.34 20.50
C ILE A 733 24.10 12.34 21.65
N THR A 734 23.07 12.45 22.50
CA THR A 734 22.83 11.50 23.59
C THR A 734 22.61 10.08 23.08
N PHE A 735 21.85 9.91 21.99
CA PHE A 735 21.64 8.62 21.35
C PHE A 735 22.96 8.01 20.87
N ARG A 736 23.80 8.79 20.17
CA ARG A 736 25.11 8.31 19.70
C ARG A 736 26.03 7.94 20.85
N GLN A 737 26.07 8.74 21.91
CA GLN A 737 26.86 8.46 23.11
C GLN A 737 26.42 7.17 23.81
N LYS A 738 25.11 6.95 23.95
CA LYS A 738 24.55 5.72 24.53
C LYS A 738 24.92 4.47 23.70
N ASN A 739 25.09 4.63 22.39
CA ASN A 739 25.38 3.55 21.46
C ASN A 739 26.88 3.47 21.06
N SER A 740 27.77 4.18 21.75
CA SER A 740 29.18 4.31 21.35
C SER A 740 29.96 2.98 21.31
N ALA A 741 29.49 1.96 22.04
CA ALA A 741 30.08 0.62 22.05
C ALA A 741 29.68 -0.24 20.85
N ILE A 742 28.71 0.20 20.04
CA ILE A 742 28.23 -0.55 18.87
C ILE A 742 29.09 -0.16 17.66
N PRO A 743 29.69 -1.15 16.95
CA PRO A 743 30.39 -0.89 15.70
C PRO A 743 29.43 -0.30 14.63
N LEU A 744 29.90 0.70 13.91
CA LEU A 744 29.14 1.36 12.85
C LEU A 744 29.42 0.70 11.51
N ASN A 745 28.36 0.30 10.80
CA ASN A 745 28.46 -0.21 9.44
C ASN A 745 28.16 0.93 8.47
N VAL A 746 29.18 1.35 7.72
CA VAL A 746 29.12 2.54 6.86
C VAL A 746 29.33 2.13 5.41
N LEU A 747 28.43 2.59 4.54
CA LEU A 747 28.68 2.61 3.10
C LEU A 747 29.33 3.96 2.78
N VAL A 748 30.57 3.93 2.28
CA VAL A 748 31.31 5.14 1.93
C VAL A 748 30.78 5.67 0.60
N GLU A 749 30.28 6.91 0.60
CA GLU A 749 29.58 7.48 -0.56
C GLU A 749 30.42 8.48 -1.34
N GLU A 750 31.17 9.32 -0.63
CA GLU A 750 31.86 10.48 -1.20
C GLU A 750 33.26 10.63 -0.61
N TYR A 751 34.17 11.20 -1.39
CA TYR A 751 35.47 11.67 -0.91
C TYR A 751 35.53 13.18 -1.12
N LYS A 752 35.69 13.94 -0.03
CA LYS A 752 35.65 15.40 -0.04
C LYS A 752 36.51 15.95 1.09
N ASP A 753 37.23 17.05 0.83
CA ASP A 753 38.03 17.77 1.81
C ASP A 753 39.04 16.84 2.55
N ASP A 754 39.68 15.94 1.78
CA ASP A 754 40.62 14.91 2.26
C ASP A 754 40.03 13.87 3.25
N HIS A 755 38.70 13.70 3.23
CA HIS A 755 38.01 12.72 4.06
C HIS A 755 37.00 11.92 3.24
N TYR A 756 36.77 10.68 3.66
CA TYR A 756 35.67 9.86 3.17
C TYR A 756 34.42 10.12 4.01
N VAL A 757 33.26 10.19 3.35
CA VAL A 757 31.99 10.49 3.98
C VAL A 757 30.98 9.39 3.65
N GLY A 758 30.26 8.93 4.68
CA GLY A 758 29.18 7.98 4.54
C GLY A 758 28.16 8.10 5.66
N TYR A 759 27.18 7.20 5.67
CA TYR A 759 26.15 7.12 6.70
C TYR A 759 26.11 5.74 7.34
N ASP A 760 26.03 5.73 8.67
CA ASP A 760 25.89 4.51 9.45
C ASP A 760 24.48 3.89 9.33
N GLN A 761 24.25 2.78 10.04
CA GLN A 761 22.96 2.10 10.10
C GLN A 761 21.85 2.90 10.78
N PHE A 762 22.20 3.96 11.52
CA PHE A 762 21.28 4.84 12.24
C PHE A 762 21.06 6.17 11.51
N PHE A 763 21.58 6.28 10.28
CA PHE A 763 21.55 7.48 9.44
C PHE A 763 22.37 8.67 9.96
N ASN A 764 23.31 8.45 10.88
CA ASN A 764 24.25 9.49 11.28
C ASN A 764 25.38 9.59 10.26
N LYS A 765 25.82 10.83 10.01
CA LYS A 765 26.97 11.11 9.16
C LYS A 765 28.25 10.61 9.84
N VAL A 766 29.09 9.91 9.07
CA VAL A 766 30.41 9.46 9.50
C VAL A 766 31.47 10.04 8.57
N ILE A 767 32.48 10.67 9.15
CA ILE A 767 33.65 11.23 8.48
C ILE A 767 34.83 10.34 8.82
N ILE A 768 35.48 9.80 7.79
CA ILE A 768 36.48 8.75 7.91
C ILE A 768 37.77 9.22 7.26
N GLN A 769 38.86 9.17 8.03
CA GLN A 769 40.21 9.31 7.50
C GLN A 769 40.75 7.90 7.21
N SER A 770 41.31 7.67 6.02
CA SER A 770 41.93 6.38 5.70
C SER A 770 43.13 6.56 4.77
N ASN A 771 44.13 5.71 4.95
CA ASN A 771 45.35 5.67 4.13
C ASN A 771 45.16 4.91 2.82
N ARG A 772 44.00 4.29 2.61
CA ARG A 772 43.62 3.57 1.38
C ARG A 772 42.32 4.13 0.83
N ASP A 773 42.15 3.97 -0.48
CA ASP A 773 40.88 4.29 -1.13
C ASP A 773 39.80 3.30 -0.69
N ILE A 774 38.77 3.82 -0.02
CA ILE A 774 37.61 3.08 0.49
C ILE A 774 36.30 3.58 -0.14
N LEU A 775 36.37 4.38 -1.21
CA LEU A 775 35.19 4.91 -1.87
C LEU A 775 34.32 3.75 -2.41
N LYS A 776 33.00 3.80 -2.16
CA LYS A 776 32.03 2.75 -2.51
C LYS A 776 32.17 1.43 -1.74
N GLU A 777 33.03 1.37 -0.72
CA GLU A 777 33.18 0.18 0.10
C GLU A 777 32.28 0.20 1.35
N TRP A 778 31.96 -1.00 1.83
CA TRP A 778 31.35 -1.20 3.14
C TRP A 778 32.44 -1.35 4.19
N VAL A 779 32.44 -0.47 5.19
CA VAL A 779 33.42 -0.49 6.28
C VAL A 779 32.71 -0.65 7.62
N THR A 780 33.33 -1.42 8.51
CA THR A 780 32.88 -1.53 9.91
C THR A 780 33.86 -0.75 10.78
N ILE A 781 33.35 0.22 11.52
CA ILE A 781 34.13 1.14 12.35
C ILE A 781 33.84 0.82 13.82
N GLU A 782 34.85 0.34 14.53
CA GLU A 782 34.74 -0.02 15.95
C GLU A 782 35.00 1.19 16.86
N ASN A 783 35.92 2.08 16.47
CA ASN A 783 36.32 3.24 17.27
C ASN A 783 36.04 4.53 16.52
N TYR A 784 35.25 5.42 17.13
CA TYR A 784 34.90 6.72 16.57
C TYR A 784 34.69 7.77 17.66
N ALA A 785 35.05 9.01 17.35
CA ALA A 785 34.79 10.17 18.19
C ALA A 785 33.47 10.84 17.78
N ILE A 786 32.57 11.02 18.74
CA ILE A 786 31.27 11.68 18.51
C ILE A 786 31.47 13.19 18.63
N LYS A 787 31.21 13.92 17.54
CA LYS A 787 31.10 15.38 17.55
C LYS A 787 29.67 15.82 17.22
N GLN A 788 29.40 17.11 17.36
CA GLN A 788 28.07 17.68 17.15
C GLN A 788 27.52 17.31 15.77
N GLU A 789 28.31 17.50 14.72
CA GLU A 789 27.93 17.37 13.32
C GLU A 789 28.04 15.96 12.73
N ALA A 790 28.91 15.10 13.28
CA ALA A 790 29.20 13.78 12.73
C ALA A 790 29.95 12.88 13.71
N ASN A 791 30.05 11.60 13.38
CA ASN A 791 31.02 10.67 13.97
C ASN A 791 32.33 10.74 13.17
N TYR A 792 33.46 10.82 13.85
CA TYR A 792 34.79 10.88 13.24
C TYR A 792 35.54 9.59 13.52
N ALA A 793 36.08 8.98 12.48
CA ALA A 793 36.80 7.72 12.58
C ALA A 793 38.09 7.76 11.77
N HIS A 794 39.05 6.92 12.19
CA HIS A 794 40.23 6.61 11.41
C HIS A 794 40.19 5.12 11.06
N PHE A 795 40.36 4.79 9.78
CA PHE A 795 40.21 3.44 9.24
C PHE A 795 41.47 2.93 8.54
#